data_AF-A0A1I1X807-F1
#
_entry.id   AF-A0A1I1X807-F1
#
_cell.length_a   1.000
_cell.length_b   1.000
_cell.length_c   1.000
_cell.angle_alpha   90.00
_cell.angle_beta   90.00
_cell.angle_gamma   90.00
#
_symmetry.space_group_name_H-M   'P 1'
#
loop_
_entity.id
_entity.type
_entity.pdbx_description
1 polymer ?
#
loop_
_entity_poly.entity_id
_entity_poly.type
_entity_poly.pdbx_seq_one_letter_code
_entity_poly.pdbx_strand_id
1 'polypeptide(L)'
;MRGYRGLIDESDLQRNSDAERDRAFLSRAVAATAIRKVTGWGTEVCAKAVIDGGRDNGIDAVAVTDGAQVWLVQAKWKDTGTAGFHTDAARSLIDGLRLLEQRKFDQFNSKLHSLTAKLDSAFADTRLKITLVIAVVGNDPLHADTTAILDRAAEDHYGLGPMLDYRLMGAGELLQQLKNDLEPEPVGIKVRMPQWIKRDMPFLAYQGSVAASDVANWYEEHGARLFEENIRQSLGLTRINSGIQTTLAEEPDNFWYFNNGITILCDEIEPTWPGRRRPDEPVELGIKNASVVNGAQTVSEIHKAMTLTPDTVENADVTVRVFSLGRERQRYAARITETTNTQNDVSQRDFVALDDTQAVIREDFDLSLQKMYVYKRGEADPAPESGCSVVHAAIALACAHRTPELTVRAKRDTDLLWERGRSGAYARLFGEAPSAFRIWRNVLIHRAVGDALDARRKQVSGRAEEATRRGDLLISHLVFQLLDIEDIDEPAFDISRVLAFVPTLTESVLDWLIHHVDGTYGSTSFLTSTFTNETRCRELARLVLPDVRSGKSVPDMPANYQAPAQRPRKRRRPNTVPTLVNAGILADNTPLTYVPGNGPEERALHAWLAADSRRAQATWQNDRGKPLLWAYDRQAYSANKLVLKMWELAGWEETPVSVQGPARWTADGKLNLYDLATEWLGSQNDDD
;
A
#
# COMPACT_ATOMS: atom_id res chain seq x y z
N MET A 1 -8.88 -12.58 15.43
CA MET A 1 -10.19 -13.19 15.77
C MET A 1 -11.30 -12.95 14.73
N ARG A 2 -11.30 -11.84 13.96
CA ARG A 2 -12.31 -11.60 12.90
C ARG A 2 -12.37 -12.67 11.79
N GLY A 3 -11.32 -13.48 11.60
CA GLY A 3 -11.31 -14.60 10.64
C GLY A 3 -12.33 -15.71 10.94
N TYR A 4 -12.92 -15.74 12.14
CA TYR A 4 -14.03 -16.62 12.47
C TYR A 4 -15.42 -16.03 12.18
N ARG A 5 -15.50 -14.76 11.76
CA ARG A 5 -16.77 -14.08 11.52
C ARG A 5 -17.48 -14.71 10.34
N GLY A 6 -18.75 -15.09 10.53
CA GLY A 6 -19.53 -15.85 9.55
C GLY A 6 -19.27 -17.37 9.55
N LEU A 7 -18.30 -17.87 10.32
CA LEU A 7 -18.05 -19.31 10.49
C LEU A 7 -18.59 -19.84 11.82
N ILE A 8 -18.56 -19.02 12.87
CA ILE A 8 -19.14 -19.34 14.19
C ILE A 8 -20.65 -19.12 14.13
N ASP A 9 -21.40 -20.08 14.68
CA ASP A 9 -22.86 -19.96 14.81
C ASP A 9 -23.23 -18.85 15.80
N GLU A 10 -23.88 -17.80 15.30
CA GLU A 10 -24.43 -16.66 16.07
C GLU A 10 -25.97 -16.66 16.09
N SER A 11 -26.63 -17.74 15.63
CA SER A 11 -28.08 -17.80 15.48
C SER A 11 -28.85 -17.56 16.79
N ASP A 12 -28.25 -17.94 17.93
CA ASP A 12 -28.81 -17.73 19.27
C ASP A 12 -28.69 -16.29 19.80
N LEU A 13 -27.92 -15.44 19.13
CA LEU A 13 -27.64 -14.06 19.55
C LEU A 13 -28.45 -12.99 18.79
N GLN A 14 -29.37 -13.39 17.90
CA GLN A 14 -30.11 -12.46 17.03
C GLN A 14 -30.98 -11.43 17.77
N ARG A 15 -31.31 -11.69 19.05
CA ARG A 15 -32.13 -10.80 19.88
C ARG A 15 -31.30 -9.86 20.77
N ASN A 16 -29.98 -9.98 20.75
CA ASN A 16 -29.07 -9.20 21.60
C ASN A 16 -28.71 -7.87 20.91
N SER A 17 -28.24 -6.91 21.70
CA SER A 17 -27.66 -5.67 21.15
C SER A 17 -26.36 -5.95 20.39
N ASP A 18 -25.98 -5.08 19.46
CA ASP A 18 -24.75 -5.26 18.65
C ASP A 18 -23.49 -5.41 19.53
N ALA A 19 -23.39 -4.66 20.63
CA ALA A 19 -22.28 -4.75 21.58
C ALA A 19 -22.23 -6.12 22.29
N GLU A 20 -23.38 -6.66 22.70
CA GLU A 20 -23.46 -7.99 23.31
C GLU A 20 -23.15 -9.10 22.32
N ARG A 21 -23.61 -8.96 21.07
CA ARG A 21 -23.28 -9.88 19.98
C ARG A 21 -21.79 -9.93 19.72
N ASP A 22 -21.15 -8.77 19.61
CA ASP A 22 -19.71 -8.68 19.38
C ASP A 22 -18.90 -9.29 20.54
N ARG A 23 -19.31 -9.02 21.79
CA ARG A 23 -18.65 -9.60 22.96
C ARG A 23 -18.79 -11.13 23.02
N ALA A 24 -19.98 -11.66 22.72
CA ALA A 24 -20.21 -13.10 22.65
C ALA A 24 -19.42 -13.74 21.51
N PHE A 25 -19.40 -13.11 20.33
CA PHE A 25 -18.57 -13.54 19.20
C PHE A 25 -17.08 -13.62 19.58
N LEU A 26 -16.55 -12.62 20.28
CA LEU A 26 -15.15 -12.61 20.72
C LEU A 26 -14.86 -13.76 21.68
N SER A 27 -15.75 -14.03 22.65
CA SER A 27 -15.61 -15.19 23.55
C SER A 27 -15.61 -16.52 22.77
N ARG A 28 -16.50 -16.67 21.79
CA ARG A 28 -16.55 -17.85 20.91
C ARG A 28 -15.29 -18.00 20.05
N ALA A 29 -14.77 -16.89 19.54
CA ALA A 29 -13.54 -16.89 18.75
C ALA A 29 -12.31 -17.25 19.59
N VAL A 30 -12.27 -16.87 20.88
CA VAL A 30 -11.25 -17.35 21.83
C VAL A 30 -11.33 -18.88 21.96
N ALA A 31 -12.53 -19.43 22.17
CA ALA A 31 -12.73 -20.87 22.30
C ALA A 31 -12.27 -21.63 21.02
N ALA A 32 -12.65 -21.14 19.83
CA ALA A 32 -12.24 -21.73 18.56
C ALA A 32 -10.72 -21.67 18.36
N THR A 33 -10.09 -20.56 18.74
CA THR A 33 -8.62 -20.37 18.65
C THR A 33 -7.89 -21.34 19.60
N ALA A 34 -8.43 -21.57 20.80
CA ALA A 34 -7.89 -22.54 21.74
C ALA A 34 -7.97 -23.97 21.21
N ILE A 35 -9.10 -24.37 20.61
CA ILE A 35 -9.22 -25.65 19.90
C ILE A 35 -8.14 -25.75 18.80
N ARG A 36 -8.01 -24.73 17.96
CA ARG A 36 -7.03 -24.70 16.88
C ARG A 36 -5.61 -24.92 17.39
N LYS A 37 -5.25 -24.29 18.51
CA LYS A 37 -3.93 -24.42 19.13
C LYS A 37 -3.64 -25.84 19.60
N VAL A 38 -4.62 -26.53 20.20
CA VAL A 38 -4.41 -27.86 20.79
C VAL A 38 -4.58 -29.00 19.78
N THR A 39 -5.35 -28.80 18.70
CA THR A 39 -5.62 -29.83 17.69
C THR A 39 -4.89 -29.63 16.36
N GLY A 40 -4.49 -28.40 16.03
CA GLY A 40 -3.95 -28.04 14.72
C GLY A 40 -4.98 -28.06 13.58
N TRP A 41 -6.28 -28.16 13.89
CA TRP A 41 -7.33 -28.21 12.87
C TRP A 41 -7.52 -26.90 12.11
N GLY A 42 -8.07 -26.99 10.89
CA GLY A 42 -8.45 -25.81 10.12
C GLY A 42 -9.53 -24.95 10.78
N THR A 43 -9.57 -23.66 10.42
CA THR A 43 -10.42 -22.63 11.04
C THR A 43 -11.92 -22.98 11.04
N GLU A 44 -12.46 -23.49 9.93
CA GLU A 44 -13.87 -23.87 9.83
C GLU A 44 -14.26 -25.03 10.76
N VAL A 45 -13.36 -26.02 10.90
CA VAL A 45 -13.61 -27.17 11.78
C VAL A 45 -13.59 -26.73 13.24
N CYS A 46 -12.66 -25.83 13.59
CA CYS A 46 -12.60 -25.23 14.93
C CYS A 46 -13.84 -24.38 15.24
N ALA A 47 -14.37 -23.64 14.26
CA ALA A 47 -15.61 -22.87 14.43
C ALA A 47 -16.81 -23.76 14.76
N LYS A 48 -16.92 -24.92 14.09
CA LYS A 48 -17.98 -25.92 14.34
C LYS A 48 -17.84 -26.66 15.67
N ALA A 49 -16.65 -26.63 16.28
CA ALA A 49 -16.39 -27.23 17.59
C ALA A 49 -16.92 -26.36 18.75
N VAL A 50 -17.26 -25.09 18.50
CA VAL A 50 -17.79 -24.16 19.50
C VAL A 50 -19.26 -24.48 19.79
N ILE A 51 -19.57 -24.71 21.05
CA ILE A 51 -20.92 -24.99 21.55
C ILE A 51 -21.44 -23.91 22.50
N ASP A 52 -20.65 -22.87 22.81
CA ASP A 52 -21.03 -21.73 23.65
C ASP A 52 -22.42 -21.18 23.29
N GLY A 53 -23.22 -20.97 24.33
CA GLY A 53 -24.62 -20.58 24.24
C GLY A 53 -25.45 -21.10 25.42
N GLY A 54 -26.76 -20.85 25.41
CA GLY A 54 -27.61 -21.32 26.50
C GLY A 54 -27.55 -22.84 26.69
N ARG A 55 -27.38 -23.32 27.93
CA ARG A 55 -27.20 -24.75 28.30
C ARG A 55 -25.93 -25.41 27.72
N ASP A 56 -24.83 -24.67 27.65
CA ASP A 56 -23.49 -25.23 27.39
C ASP A 56 -22.86 -25.92 28.62
N ASN A 57 -23.46 -25.75 29.80
CA ASN A 57 -23.01 -26.27 31.09
C ASN A 57 -21.53 -25.95 31.39
N GLY A 58 -21.07 -24.76 30.97
CA GLY A 58 -19.71 -24.29 31.24
C GLY A 58 -18.63 -24.82 30.31
N ILE A 59 -19.01 -25.52 29.23
CA ILE A 59 -18.10 -25.99 28.18
C ILE A 59 -18.41 -25.20 26.91
N ASP A 60 -17.47 -24.35 26.48
CA ASP A 60 -17.68 -23.42 25.37
C ASP A 60 -17.29 -24.05 24.03
N ALA A 61 -16.37 -25.01 24.01
CA ALA A 61 -16.03 -25.79 22.81
C ALA A 61 -15.56 -27.21 23.14
N VAL A 62 -15.74 -28.13 22.19
CA VAL A 62 -15.39 -29.55 22.33
C VAL A 62 -14.70 -30.08 21.09
N ALA A 63 -13.56 -30.75 21.27
CA ALA A 63 -12.91 -31.51 20.20
C ALA A 63 -12.57 -32.93 20.62
N VAL A 64 -12.64 -33.85 19.67
CA VAL A 64 -12.21 -35.24 19.84
C VAL A 64 -11.15 -35.56 18.77
N THR A 65 -9.92 -35.83 19.21
CA THR A 65 -8.78 -36.21 18.36
C THR A 65 -8.42 -37.68 18.59
N ASP A 66 -7.92 -38.34 17.54
CA ASP A 66 -7.44 -39.73 17.58
C ASP A 66 -8.41 -40.77 18.17
N GLY A 67 -9.70 -40.45 18.21
CA GLY A 67 -10.77 -41.30 18.75
C GLY A 67 -10.81 -41.45 20.28
N ALA A 68 -9.75 -41.07 20.99
CA ALA A 68 -9.62 -41.28 22.45
C ALA A 68 -9.11 -40.05 23.21
N GLN A 69 -8.89 -38.90 22.55
CA GLN A 69 -8.47 -37.68 23.22
C GLN A 69 -9.56 -36.60 23.10
N VAL A 70 -10.09 -36.17 24.25
CA VAL A 70 -11.18 -35.20 24.35
C VAL A 70 -10.66 -33.90 24.93
N TRP A 71 -10.90 -32.80 24.22
CA TRP A 71 -10.56 -31.45 24.63
C TRP A 71 -11.83 -30.70 24.97
N LEU A 72 -11.94 -30.21 26.20
CA LEU A 72 -13.06 -29.39 26.66
C LEU A 72 -12.54 -27.99 26.96
N VAL A 73 -13.06 -26.98 26.27
CA VAL A 73 -12.58 -25.60 26.39
C VAL A 73 -13.59 -24.77 27.15
N GLN A 74 -13.11 -23.94 28.07
CA GLN A 74 -13.88 -22.82 28.61
C GLN A 74 -13.11 -21.52 28.34
N ALA A 75 -13.76 -20.58 27.66
CA ALA A 75 -13.21 -19.33 27.21
C ALA A 75 -13.71 -18.15 28.06
N LYS A 76 -12.83 -17.15 28.27
CA LYS A 76 -13.19 -15.88 28.92
C LYS A 76 -12.61 -14.69 28.18
N TRP A 77 -13.50 -13.76 27.83
CA TRP A 77 -13.19 -12.48 27.19
C TRP A 77 -13.71 -11.29 28.01
N LYS A 78 -12.89 -10.23 28.10
CA LYS A 78 -13.26 -8.88 28.53
C LYS A 78 -12.58 -7.88 27.60
N ASP A 79 -13.27 -6.79 27.27
CA ASP A 79 -12.77 -5.79 26.32
C ASP A 79 -11.50 -5.08 26.80
N THR A 80 -11.28 -5.03 28.12
CA THR A 80 -10.07 -4.46 28.74
C THR A 80 -8.88 -5.42 28.77
N GLY A 81 -9.00 -6.65 28.26
CA GLY A 81 -7.93 -7.65 28.29
C GLY A 81 -7.56 -8.16 29.70
N THR A 82 -8.46 -7.96 30.67
CA THR A 82 -8.30 -8.39 32.08
C THR A 82 -9.29 -9.50 32.43
N ALA A 83 -9.58 -10.38 31.46
CA ALA A 83 -10.41 -11.54 31.73
C ALA A 83 -9.70 -12.44 32.75
N GLY A 84 -10.46 -12.98 33.70
CA GLY A 84 -9.95 -13.87 34.73
C GLY A 84 -10.79 -15.14 34.78
N PHE A 85 -10.20 -16.21 35.29
CA PHE A 85 -10.86 -17.49 35.50
C PHE A 85 -11.07 -17.75 37.00
N HIS A 86 -12.31 -17.64 37.43
CA HIS A 86 -12.69 -17.70 38.84
C HIS A 86 -13.32 -19.03 39.22
N THR A 87 -13.46 -19.26 40.52
CA THR A 87 -13.92 -20.50 41.14
C THR A 87 -15.26 -21.02 40.58
N ASP A 88 -16.22 -20.13 40.31
CA ASP A 88 -17.54 -20.55 39.78
C ASP A 88 -17.45 -21.06 38.34
N ALA A 89 -16.57 -20.50 37.52
CA ALA A 89 -16.32 -20.99 36.17
C ALA A 89 -15.71 -22.40 36.22
N ALA A 90 -14.73 -22.62 37.09
CA ALA A 90 -14.10 -23.93 37.28
C ALA A 90 -15.11 -25.00 37.74
N ARG A 91 -15.99 -24.66 38.69
CA ARG A 91 -17.07 -25.56 39.12
C ARG A 91 -18.01 -25.91 37.97
N SER A 92 -18.43 -24.91 37.20
CA SER A 92 -19.30 -25.14 36.05
C SER A 92 -18.66 -26.07 35.02
N LEU A 93 -17.37 -25.89 34.72
CA LEU A 93 -16.63 -26.75 33.78
C LEU A 93 -16.56 -28.20 34.26
N ILE A 94 -16.29 -28.41 35.55
CA ILE A 94 -16.24 -29.75 36.15
C ILE A 94 -17.63 -30.39 36.16
N ASP A 95 -18.67 -29.63 36.47
CA ASP A 95 -20.04 -30.13 36.44
C ASP A 95 -20.47 -30.49 35.01
N GLY A 96 -20.07 -29.70 34.01
CA GLY A 96 -20.21 -30.04 32.60
C GLY A 96 -19.49 -31.35 32.23
N LEU A 97 -18.24 -31.52 32.67
CA LEU A 97 -17.49 -32.77 32.47
C LEU A 97 -18.24 -33.98 33.06
N ARG A 98 -18.75 -33.86 34.30
CA ARG A 98 -19.52 -34.93 34.95
C ARG A 98 -20.77 -35.31 34.17
N LEU A 99 -21.46 -34.35 33.55
CA LEU A 99 -22.62 -34.63 32.72
C LEU A 99 -22.23 -35.42 31.45
N LEU A 100 -21.10 -35.08 30.83
CA LEU A 100 -20.58 -35.81 29.66
C LEU A 100 -20.20 -37.25 30.01
N GLU A 101 -19.51 -37.47 31.13
CA GLU A 101 -19.14 -38.82 31.60
C GLU A 101 -20.36 -39.70 31.89
N GLN A 102 -21.42 -39.09 32.45
CA GLN A 102 -22.70 -39.73 32.70
C GLN A 102 -23.56 -39.92 31.44
N ARG A 103 -23.05 -39.53 30.25
CA ARG A 103 -23.76 -39.60 28.95
C ARG A 103 -25.09 -38.82 28.93
N LYS A 104 -25.20 -37.78 29.76
CA LYS A 104 -26.38 -36.89 29.84
C LYS A 104 -26.30 -35.79 28.79
N PHE A 105 -26.15 -36.18 27.52
CA PHE A 105 -25.99 -35.25 26.40
C PHE A 105 -27.23 -34.38 26.15
N ASP A 106 -28.42 -34.85 26.55
CA ASP A 106 -29.71 -34.15 26.48
C ASP A 106 -29.77 -32.88 27.34
N GLN A 107 -28.87 -32.76 28.33
CA GLN A 107 -28.75 -31.56 29.17
C GLN A 107 -27.96 -30.44 28.51
N PHE A 108 -27.28 -30.72 27.40
CA PHE A 108 -26.56 -29.72 26.61
C PHE A 108 -27.43 -29.14 25.49
N ASN A 109 -26.94 -28.08 24.88
CA ASN A 109 -27.61 -27.46 23.74
C ASN A 109 -27.43 -28.27 22.44
N SER A 110 -28.18 -27.87 21.41
CA SER A 110 -28.20 -28.56 20.12
C SER A 110 -26.86 -28.53 19.38
N LYS A 111 -25.94 -27.61 19.73
CA LYS A 111 -24.62 -27.51 19.09
C LYS A 111 -23.77 -28.74 19.43
N LEU A 112 -23.88 -29.29 20.65
CA LEU A 112 -23.19 -30.52 21.07
C LEU A 112 -23.70 -31.77 20.33
N HIS A 113 -24.95 -31.80 19.88
CA HIS A 113 -25.54 -33.01 19.28
C HIS A 113 -24.73 -33.54 18.08
N SER A 114 -24.13 -32.64 17.30
CA SER A 114 -23.27 -33.00 16.17
C SER A 114 -21.99 -33.76 16.56
N LEU A 115 -21.55 -33.62 17.82
CA LEU A 115 -20.35 -34.22 18.40
C LEU A 115 -20.65 -35.45 19.27
N THR A 116 -21.93 -35.69 19.60
CA THR A 116 -22.34 -36.72 20.59
C THR A 116 -21.88 -38.13 20.21
N ALA A 117 -22.00 -38.52 18.93
CA ALA A 117 -21.54 -39.84 18.49
C ALA A 117 -20.02 -40.02 18.64
N LYS A 118 -19.23 -38.96 18.42
CA LYS A 118 -17.77 -39.00 18.62
C LYS A 118 -17.41 -39.06 20.09
N LEU A 119 -18.11 -38.30 20.93
CA LEU A 119 -17.90 -38.30 22.38
C LEU A 119 -18.25 -39.65 22.98
N ASP A 120 -19.41 -40.22 22.66
CA ASP A 120 -19.82 -41.52 23.21
C ASP A 120 -18.83 -42.64 22.84
N SER A 121 -18.31 -42.61 21.60
CA SER A 121 -17.22 -43.51 21.18
C SER A 121 -15.93 -43.29 21.95
N ALA A 122 -15.54 -42.04 22.21
CA ALA A 122 -14.32 -41.72 22.97
C ALA A 122 -14.44 -42.12 24.44
N PHE A 123 -15.60 -41.87 25.08
CA PHE A 123 -15.90 -42.26 26.46
C PHE A 123 -16.02 -43.78 26.66
N ALA A 124 -16.09 -44.56 25.58
CA ALA A 124 -16.03 -46.02 25.62
C ALA A 124 -14.59 -46.57 25.46
N ASP A 125 -13.60 -45.76 25.05
CA ASP A 125 -12.22 -46.21 24.87
C ASP A 125 -11.46 -46.21 26.21
N THR A 126 -10.83 -47.34 26.52
CA THR A 126 -9.99 -47.52 27.73
C THR A 126 -8.76 -46.61 27.79
N ARG A 127 -8.36 -46.00 26.66
CA ARG A 127 -7.22 -45.08 26.54
C ARG A 127 -7.65 -43.62 26.62
N LEU A 128 -8.90 -43.34 27.02
CA LEU A 128 -9.46 -42.00 27.06
C LEU A 128 -8.56 -41.04 27.86
N LYS A 129 -8.23 -39.92 27.22
CA LYS A 129 -7.56 -38.78 27.83
C LYS A 129 -8.45 -37.56 27.68
N ILE A 130 -8.73 -36.89 28.79
CA ILE A 130 -9.52 -35.68 28.80
C ILE A 130 -8.62 -34.52 29.20
N THR A 131 -8.65 -33.43 28.44
CA THR A 131 -7.89 -32.22 28.76
C THR A 131 -8.81 -31.02 28.81
N LEU A 132 -8.87 -30.37 29.98
CA LEU A 132 -9.60 -29.13 30.20
C LEU A 132 -8.71 -27.95 29.80
N VAL A 133 -9.16 -27.16 28.83
CA VAL A 133 -8.44 -25.99 28.33
C VAL A 133 -9.14 -24.74 28.82
N ILE A 134 -8.45 -23.98 29.66
CA ILE A 134 -8.93 -22.71 30.21
C ILE A 134 -8.32 -21.60 29.36
N ALA A 135 -9.11 -21.06 28.42
CA ALA A 135 -8.65 -20.05 27.46
C ALA A 135 -9.06 -18.65 27.91
N VAL A 136 -8.10 -17.81 28.31
CA VAL A 136 -8.40 -16.51 28.94
C VAL A 136 -7.64 -15.40 28.24
N VAL A 137 -8.35 -14.35 27.82
CA VAL A 137 -7.73 -13.10 27.36
C VAL A 137 -7.43 -12.21 28.56
N GLY A 138 -6.42 -12.65 29.29
CA GLY A 138 -5.85 -12.02 30.47
C GLY A 138 -4.51 -12.71 30.78
N ASN A 139 -3.72 -12.06 31.63
CA ASN A 139 -2.38 -12.54 32.01
C ASN A 139 -2.29 -12.98 33.47
N ASP A 140 -3.38 -12.91 34.22
CA ASP A 140 -3.39 -13.28 35.63
C ASP A 140 -3.31 -14.80 35.79
N PRO A 141 -2.46 -15.32 36.69
CA PRO A 141 -2.43 -16.73 37.01
C PRO A 141 -3.74 -17.16 37.68
N LEU A 142 -4.02 -18.48 37.66
CA LEU A 142 -5.16 -19.02 38.40
C LEU A 142 -4.99 -18.78 39.90
N HIS A 143 -6.05 -18.31 40.55
CA HIS A 143 -6.09 -18.18 42.00
C HIS A 143 -5.97 -19.55 42.68
N ALA A 144 -5.33 -19.61 43.85
CA ALA A 144 -5.06 -20.86 44.56
C ALA A 144 -6.33 -21.72 44.79
N ASP A 145 -7.46 -21.09 45.14
CA ASP A 145 -8.73 -21.80 45.33
C ASP A 145 -9.28 -22.42 44.04
N THR A 146 -9.05 -21.76 42.90
CA THR A 146 -9.46 -22.28 41.59
C THR A 146 -8.58 -23.46 41.20
N THR A 147 -7.28 -23.34 41.40
CA THR A 147 -6.31 -24.42 41.18
C THR A 147 -6.65 -25.64 42.03
N ALA A 148 -6.96 -25.46 43.31
CA ALA A 148 -7.33 -26.56 44.21
C ALA A 148 -8.59 -27.34 43.77
N ILE A 149 -9.54 -26.67 43.11
CA ILE A 149 -10.75 -27.32 42.55
C ILE A 149 -10.38 -28.19 41.34
N LEU A 150 -9.53 -27.69 40.45
CA LEU A 150 -9.09 -28.39 39.26
C LEU A 150 -8.15 -29.55 39.62
N ASP A 151 -7.22 -29.34 40.54
CA ASP A 151 -6.33 -30.37 41.07
C ASP A 151 -7.13 -31.50 41.70
N ARG A 152 -8.13 -31.20 42.54
CA ARG A 152 -9.00 -32.23 43.11
C ARG A 152 -9.75 -33.01 42.04
N ALA A 153 -10.26 -32.34 41.01
CA ALA A 153 -10.92 -33.03 39.90
C ALA A 153 -9.94 -33.96 39.16
N ALA A 154 -8.71 -33.53 38.92
CA ALA A 154 -7.67 -34.36 38.30
C ALA A 154 -7.29 -35.54 39.20
N GLU A 155 -7.06 -35.30 40.50
CA GLU A 155 -6.75 -36.31 41.53
C GLU A 155 -7.83 -37.40 41.64
N ASP A 156 -9.11 -37.01 41.64
CA ASP A 156 -10.24 -37.95 41.68
C ASP A 156 -10.24 -38.93 40.49
N HIS A 157 -9.54 -38.60 39.40
CA HIS A 157 -9.39 -39.42 38.20
C HIS A 157 -8.08 -40.23 38.15
N TYR A 158 -7.12 -39.99 39.06
CA TYR A 158 -5.91 -40.82 39.16
C TYR A 158 -6.21 -42.11 39.92
N GLY A 159 -6.30 -43.24 39.22
CA GLY A 159 -6.20 -44.54 39.89
C GLY A 159 -6.79 -45.78 39.24
N LEU A 160 -7.56 -45.67 38.14
CA LEU A 160 -8.02 -46.77 37.23
C LEU A 160 -9.02 -46.28 36.15
N GLY A 161 -9.28 -44.96 36.04
CA GLY A 161 -10.17 -44.32 35.05
C GLY A 161 -9.43 -43.49 33.99
N PRO A 162 -10.16 -42.70 33.16
CA PRO A 162 -9.56 -41.86 32.12
C PRO A 162 -8.65 -40.78 32.71
N MET A 163 -7.53 -40.49 32.04
CA MET A 163 -6.56 -39.49 32.51
C MET A 163 -7.12 -38.08 32.28
N LEU A 164 -7.38 -37.34 33.36
CA LEU A 164 -7.83 -35.95 33.31
C LEU A 164 -6.65 -35.01 33.57
N ASP A 165 -6.45 -34.04 32.68
CA ASP A 165 -5.46 -32.97 32.84
C ASP A 165 -6.10 -31.61 32.54
N TYR A 166 -5.48 -30.52 32.98
CA TYR A 166 -5.95 -29.17 32.65
C TYR A 166 -4.79 -28.23 32.29
N ARG A 167 -5.08 -27.25 31.44
CA ARG A 167 -4.12 -26.25 31.00
C ARG A 167 -4.73 -24.85 30.95
N LEU A 168 -4.00 -23.88 31.48
CA LEU A 168 -4.28 -22.46 31.26
C LEU A 168 -3.62 -21.99 29.95
N MET A 169 -4.41 -21.36 29.08
CA MET A 169 -3.96 -20.69 27.87
C MET A 169 -4.26 -19.20 27.98
N GLY A 170 -3.23 -18.42 28.26
CA GLY A 170 -3.33 -16.96 28.41
C GLY A 170 -3.30 -16.20 27.09
N ALA A 171 -3.39 -14.87 27.17
CA ALA A 171 -3.43 -14.00 26.00
C ALA A 171 -2.23 -14.16 25.06
N GLY A 172 -1.02 -14.36 25.60
CA GLY A 172 0.19 -14.55 24.80
C GLY A 172 0.16 -15.80 23.91
N GLU A 173 -0.32 -16.94 24.41
CA GLU A 173 -0.44 -18.16 23.62
C GLU A 173 -1.51 -18.07 22.53
N LEU A 174 -2.65 -17.45 22.86
CA LEU A 174 -3.74 -17.19 21.91
C LEU A 174 -3.29 -16.24 20.80
N LEU A 175 -2.57 -15.18 21.16
CA LEU A 175 -2.00 -14.24 20.19
C LEU A 175 -0.99 -14.93 19.28
N GLN A 176 -0.09 -15.76 19.84
CA GLN A 176 0.87 -16.52 19.03
C GLN A 176 0.15 -17.46 18.06
N GLN A 177 -0.95 -18.09 18.48
CA GLN A 177 -1.74 -18.92 17.56
C GLN A 177 -2.31 -18.11 16.40
N LEU A 178 -2.89 -16.94 16.70
CA LEU A 178 -3.40 -16.03 15.67
C LEU A 178 -2.30 -15.53 14.71
N LYS A 179 -1.06 -15.39 15.19
CA LYS A 179 0.09 -15.08 14.32
C LYS A 179 0.40 -16.24 13.38
N ASN A 180 0.50 -17.46 13.91
CA ASN A 180 0.74 -18.66 13.09
C ASN A 180 -0.38 -18.90 12.07
N ASP A 181 -1.61 -18.47 12.37
CA ASP A 181 -2.76 -18.49 11.47
C ASP A 181 -2.63 -17.56 10.25
N LEU A 182 -1.85 -16.49 10.40
CA LEU A 182 -1.60 -15.47 9.37
C LEU A 182 -0.29 -15.69 8.63
N GLU A 183 0.59 -16.56 9.12
CA GLU A 183 1.83 -16.91 8.43
C GLU A 183 1.50 -17.53 7.06
N PRO A 184 2.06 -16.98 5.96
CA PRO A 184 1.89 -17.55 4.62
C PRO A 184 2.37 -19.00 4.58
N GLU A 185 1.77 -19.81 3.70
CA GLU A 185 2.29 -21.18 3.54
C GLU A 185 3.78 -21.16 3.13
N PRO A 186 4.59 -22.11 3.63
CA PRO A 186 6.00 -22.20 3.27
C PRO A 186 6.17 -22.33 1.75
N VAL A 187 7.11 -21.59 1.18
CA VAL A 187 7.43 -21.68 -0.26
C VAL A 187 8.32 -22.89 -0.51
N GLY A 188 7.88 -23.82 -1.35
CA GLY A 188 8.65 -25.01 -1.71
C GLY A 188 9.09 -24.95 -3.17
N ILE A 189 10.41 -24.94 -3.44
CA ILE A 189 10.94 -24.88 -4.81
C ILE A 189 11.85 -26.07 -5.12
N LYS A 190 11.96 -26.40 -6.40
CA LYS A 190 12.93 -27.38 -6.92
C LYS A 190 14.03 -26.65 -7.68
N VAL A 191 15.28 -26.97 -7.37
CA VAL A 191 16.45 -26.32 -7.99
C VAL A 191 17.34 -27.38 -8.61
N ARG A 192 17.46 -27.36 -9.94
CA ARG A 192 18.36 -28.24 -10.68
C ARG A 192 19.69 -27.53 -10.91
N MET A 193 20.79 -28.11 -10.44
CA MET A 193 22.14 -27.58 -10.64
C MET A 193 22.97 -28.59 -11.44
N PRO A 194 23.32 -28.31 -12.71
CA PRO A 194 24.19 -29.18 -13.51
C PRO A 194 25.60 -29.28 -12.95
N GLN A 195 26.13 -28.15 -12.47
CA GLN A 195 27.44 -28.05 -11.83
C GLN A 195 27.29 -27.37 -10.47
N TRP A 196 27.82 -27.99 -9.43
CA TRP A 196 27.58 -27.55 -8.06
C TRP A 196 28.78 -27.78 -7.13
N ILE A 197 28.81 -26.98 -6.07
CA ILE A 197 29.72 -27.06 -4.95
C ILE A 197 28.88 -27.19 -3.68
N LYS A 198 29.23 -28.15 -2.83
CA LYS A 198 28.59 -28.35 -1.52
C LYS A 198 29.52 -27.92 -0.40
N ARG A 199 28.92 -27.32 0.63
CA ARG A 199 29.59 -27.01 1.89
C ARG A 199 28.70 -27.45 3.05
N ASP A 200 29.29 -28.11 4.04
CA ASP A 200 28.55 -28.65 5.18
C ASP A 200 28.58 -27.75 6.43
N MET A 201 29.58 -26.86 6.53
CA MET A 201 29.83 -26.06 7.74
C MET A 201 29.97 -24.55 7.42
N PRO A 202 29.41 -23.64 8.24
CA PRO A 202 28.64 -23.90 9.47
C PRO A 202 27.19 -24.37 9.22
N PHE A 203 26.72 -24.25 7.99
CA PHE A 203 25.40 -24.67 7.54
C PHE A 203 25.53 -25.46 6.24
N LEU A 204 24.58 -26.36 5.97
CA LEU A 204 24.50 -27.05 4.70
C LEU A 204 24.20 -26.03 3.60
N ALA A 205 25.06 -26.00 2.58
CA ALA A 205 24.98 -25.04 1.49
C ALA A 205 25.32 -25.69 0.15
N TYR A 206 24.60 -25.26 -0.88
CA TYR A 206 24.87 -25.59 -2.28
C TYR A 206 25.07 -24.31 -3.08
N GLN A 207 26.02 -24.32 -4.00
CA GLN A 207 26.23 -23.25 -4.96
C GLN A 207 26.44 -23.83 -6.35
N GLY A 208 25.75 -23.34 -7.36
CA GLY A 208 25.85 -23.86 -8.72
C GLY A 208 25.22 -22.97 -9.78
N SER A 209 25.31 -23.38 -11.03
CA SER A 209 24.58 -22.76 -12.15
C SER A 209 23.15 -23.28 -12.19
N VAL A 210 22.18 -22.41 -12.47
CA VAL A 210 20.76 -22.75 -12.66
C VAL A 210 20.25 -22.03 -13.90
N ALA A 211 19.43 -22.71 -14.69
CA ALA A 211 18.81 -22.12 -15.88
C ALA A 211 17.88 -20.97 -15.51
N ALA A 212 17.91 -19.89 -16.27
CA ALA A 212 17.04 -18.73 -16.05
C ALA A 212 15.54 -19.10 -16.17
N SER A 213 15.21 -20.10 -16.99
CA SER A 213 13.84 -20.62 -17.11
C SER A 213 13.31 -21.22 -15.81
N ASP A 214 14.12 -21.98 -15.07
CA ASP A 214 13.74 -22.52 -13.76
C ASP A 214 13.48 -21.38 -12.75
N VAL A 215 14.32 -20.33 -12.78
CA VAL A 215 14.16 -19.15 -11.91
C VAL A 215 12.88 -18.38 -12.22
N ALA A 216 12.53 -18.24 -13.51
CA ALA A 216 11.26 -17.63 -13.91
C ALA A 216 10.06 -18.42 -13.41
N ASN A 217 10.12 -19.75 -13.48
CA ASN A 217 9.05 -20.62 -12.99
C ASN A 217 8.82 -20.47 -11.48
N TRP A 218 9.89 -20.31 -10.68
CA TRP A 218 9.73 -20.04 -9.24
C TRP A 218 8.90 -18.77 -9.01
N TYR A 219 9.20 -17.69 -9.76
CA TYR A 219 8.46 -16.43 -9.64
C TYR A 219 7.02 -16.55 -10.15
N GLU A 220 6.78 -17.28 -11.23
CA GLU A 220 5.42 -17.54 -11.72
C GLU A 220 4.56 -18.28 -10.68
N GLU A 221 5.13 -19.29 -10.01
CA GLU A 221 4.42 -20.12 -9.03
C GLU A 221 4.18 -19.42 -7.67
N HIS A 222 5.12 -18.58 -7.21
CA HIS A 222 5.11 -18.06 -5.84
C HIS A 222 5.10 -16.53 -5.75
N GLY A 223 5.43 -15.82 -6.85
CA GLY A 223 5.42 -14.37 -6.93
C GLY A 223 6.21 -13.69 -5.80
N ALA A 224 5.58 -12.69 -5.18
CA ALA A 224 6.22 -11.88 -4.14
C ALA A 224 6.59 -12.66 -2.86
N ARG A 225 5.95 -13.81 -2.60
CA ARG A 225 6.23 -14.65 -1.41
C ARG A 225 7.67 -15.14 -1.37
N LEU A 226 8.32 -15.30 -2.53
CA LEU A 226 9.73 -15.66 -2.61
C LEU A 226 10.65 -14.64 -1.95
N PHE A 227 10.23 -13.38 -1.75
CA PHE A 227 11.09 -12.29 -1.26
C PHE A 227 10.70 -11.80 0.14
N GLU A 228 9.92 -12.57 0.89
CA GLU A 228 9.43 -12.13 2.21
C GLU A 228 10.54 -11.81 3.21
N GLU A 229 11.66 -12.52 3.20
CA GLU A 229 12.83 -12.23 4.05
C GLU A 229 13.84 -11.28 3.39
N ASN A 230 13.57 -10.82 2.15
CA ASN A 230 14.40 -9.82 1.49
C ASN A 230 14.13 -8.42 2.06
N ILE A 231 15.18 -7.62 2.22
CA ILE A 231 15.10 -6.22 2.64
C ILE A 231 14.62 -5.28 1.53
N ARG A 232 14.71 -5.72 0.27
CA ARG A 232 14.27 -5.00 -0.93
C ARG A 232 13.29 -5.88 -1.69
N GLN A 233 12.11 -5.35 -1.99
CA GLN A 233 11.33 -5.92 -3.09
C GLN A 233 11.94 -5.46 -4.42
N SER A 234 11.64 -6.17 -5.51
CA SER A 234 12.10 -5.81 -6.84
C SER A 234 11.65 -4.39 -7.17
N LEU A 235 12.60 -3.44 -7.14
CA LEU A 235 12.37 -2.07 -7.57
C LEU A 235 11.94 -2.12 -9.04
N GLY A 236 11.02 -1.24 -9.46
CA GLY A 236 10.65 -1.06 -10.88
C GLY A 236 11.84 -0.67 -11.77
N LEU A 237 11.59 -0.17 -12.98
CA LEU A 237 12.64 0.21 -13.95
C LEU A 237 13.75 1.08 -13.33
N THR A 238 14.86 0.45 -12.94
CA THR A 238 16.11 1.10 -12.53
C THR A 238 17.17 0.86 -13.60
N ARG A 239 18.24 1.67 -13.61
CA ARG A 239 19.38 1.46 -14.53
C ARG A 239 19.97 0.05 -14.45
N ILE A 240 19.91 -0.57 -13.26
CA ILE A 240 20.35 -1.95 -13.03
C ILE A 240 19.38 -2.93 -13.72
N ASN A 241 18.07 -2.76 -13.52
CA ASN A 241 17.06 -3.61 -14.17
C ASN A 241 17.14 -3.53 -15.69
N SER A 242 17.35 -2.32 -16.25
CA SER A 242 17.54 -2.16 -17.70
C SER A 242 18.76 -2.91 -18.20
N GLY A 243 19.89 -2.87 -17.46
CA GLY A 243 21.08 -3.65 -17.81
C GLY A 243 20.83 -5.16 -17.79
N ILE A 244 20.13 -5.66 -16.77
CA ILE A 244 19.75 -7.08 -16.66
C ILE A 244 18.87 -7.50 -17.85
N GLN A 245 17.86 -6.70 -18.20
CA GLN A 245 17.00 -6.97 -19.37
C GLN A 245 17.78 -6.96 -20.68
N THR A 246 18.66 -5.98 -20.89
CA THR A 246 19.50 -5.90 -22.10
C THR A 246 20.37 -7.14 -22.23
N THR A 247 21.04 -7.59 -21.15
CA THR A 247 21.86 -8.80 -21.21
C THR A 247 21.01 -10.04 -21.52
N LEU A 248 19.83 -10.19 -20.90
CA LEU A 248 18.94 -11.33 -21.17
C LEU A 248 18.42 -11.37 -22.61
N ALA A 249 18.20 -10.21 -23.22
CA ALA A 249 17.64 -10.10 -24.57
C ALA A 249 18.70 -10.13 -25.69
N GLU A 250 19.88 -9.55 -25.46
CA GLU A 250 20.91 -9.36 -26.49
C GLU A 250 22.10 -10.31 -26.33
N GLU A 251 22.46 -10.70 -25.10
CA GLU A 251 23.66 -11.49 -24.79
C GLU A 251 23.40 -12.55 -23.70
N PRO A 252 22.44 -13.50 -23.89
CA PRO A 252 22.02 -14.45 -22.85
C PRO A 252 23.16 -15.35 -22.36
N ASP A 253 24.08 -15.75 -23.25
CA ASP A 253 25.26 -16.55 -22.90
C ASP A 253 26.21 -15.82 -21.91
N ASN A 254 26.19 -14.49 -21.92
CA ASN A 254 27.01 -13.66 -21.03
C ASN A 254 26.34 -13.40 -19.68
N PHE A 255 25.07 -13.76 -19.52
CA PHE A 255 24.28 -13.46 -18.33
C PHE A 255 24.91 -13.98 -17.04
N TRP A 256 25.48 -15.19 -17.10
CA TRP A 256 26.17 -15.82 -15.98
C TRP A 256 27.36 -14.99 -15.47
N TYR A 257 28.05 -14.28 -16.37
CA TYR A 257 29.23 -13.48 -16.04
C TYR A 257 28.88 -12.07 -15.55
N PHE A 258 27.79 -11.49 -16.05
CA PHE A 258 27.41 -10.11 -15.74
C PHE A 258 26.46 -10.00 -14.54
N ASN A 259 25.85 -11.10 -14.10
CA ASN A 259 24.97 -11.12 -12.95
C ASN A 259 25.69 -11.53 -11.65
N ASN A 260 25.33 -10.91 -10.53
CA ASN A 260 25.89 -11.22 -9.20
C ASN A 260 25.38 -12.56 -8.61
N GLY A 261 24.31 -13.11 -9.18
CA GLY A 261 23.66 -14.34 -8.74
C GLY A 261 22.48 -14.13 -7.79
N ILE A 262 21.97 -15.25 -7.28
CA ILE A 262 20.80 -15.34 -6.40
C ILE A 262 21.19 -16.09 -5.13
N THR A 263 20.79 -15.57 -3.96
CA THR A 263 20.99 -16.26 -2.67
C THR A 263 19.63 -16.60 -2.06
N ILE A 264 19.45 -17.87 -1.71
CA ILE A 264 18.23 -18.46 -1.16
C ILE A 264 18.53 -18.98 0.25
N LEU A 265 17.70 -18.60 1.21
CA LEU A 265 17.65 -19.19 2.55
C LEU A 265 16.50 -20.19 2.62
N CYS A 266 16.70 -21.28 3.34
CA CYS A 266 15.69 -22.32 3.50
C CYS A 266 15.83 -23.05 4.85
N ASP A 267 14.80 -23.80 5.21
CA ASP A 267 14.80 -24.61 6.43
C ASP A 267 15.45 -25.96 6.20
N GLU A 268 15.22 -26.55 5.02
CA GLU A 268 15.67 -27.89 4.67
C GLU A 268 16.01 -27.98 3.16
N ILE A 269 17.04 -28.78 2.85
CA ILE A 269 17.43 -29.14 1.48
C ILE A 269 17.42 -30.66 1.37
N GLU A 270 16.61 -31.19 0.46
CA GLU A 270 16.50 -32.61 0.13
C GLU A 270 17.12 -32.89 -1.24
N PRO A 271 18.40 -33.32 -1.32
CA PRO A 271 19.05 -33.58 -2.60
C PRO A 271 18.64 -34.92 -3.20
N THR A 272 18.16 -34.87 -4.43
CA THR A 272 17.89 -36.02 -5.31
C THR A 272 18.94 -36.07 -6.43
N TRP A 273 19.37 -37.28 -6.80
CA TRP A 273 20.43 -37.50 -7.77
C TRP A 273 19.86 -38.25 -8.98
N PRO A 274 19.62 -37.57 -10.11
CA PRO A 274 19.16 -38.22 -11.34
C PRO A 274 20.18 -39.21 -11.90
N GLY A 275 21.47 -38.94 -11.66
CA GLY A 275 22.61 -39.74 -12.11
C GLY A 275 23.49 -40.22 -10.96
N ARG A 276 24.79 -40.37 -11.23
CA ARG A 276 25.78 -40.73 -10.19
C ARG A 276 26.04 -39.52 -9.30
N ARG A 277 26.30 -39.76 -8.01
CA ARG A 277 26.63 -38.70 -7.05
C ARG A 277 28.07 -38.18 -7.25
N ARG A 278 28.27 -37.31 -8.24
CA ARG A 278 29.55 -36.64 -8.54
C ARG A 278 29.35 -35.14 -8.82
N PRO A 279 30.36 -34.27 -8.61
CA PRO A 279 30.22 -32.82 -8.80
C PRO A 279 29.98 -32.37 -10.26
N ASP A 280 30.34 -33.21 -11.22
CA ASP A 280 30.15 -33.05 -12.67
C ASP A 280 28.79 -33.57 -13.16
N GLU A 281 27.99 -34.17 -12.27
CA GLU A 281 26.66 -34.69 -12.54
C GLU A 281 25.61 -33.81 -11.86
N PRO A 282 24.42 -33.66 -12.45
CA PRO A 282 23.39 -32.77 -11.93
C PRO A 282 22.86 -33.22 -10.56
N VAL A 283 22.50 -32.25 -9.73
CA VAL A 283 21.72 -32.46 -8.51
C VAL A 283 20.39 -31.74 -8.61
N GLU A 284 19.33 -32.36 -8.11
CA GLU A 284 18.03 -31.73 -7.92
C GLU A 284 17.81 -31.49 -6.42
N LEU A 285 17.61 -30.25 -6.03
CA LEU A 285 17.40 -29.86 -4.63
C LEU A 285 15.92 -29.57 -4.40
N GLY A 286 15.26 -30.38 -3.57
CA GLY A 286 13.98 -30.01 -2.98
C GLY A 286 14.21 -29.05 -1.82
N ILE A 287 13.74 -27.81 -1.94
CA ILE A 287 13.94 -26.77 -0.93
C ILE A 287 12.63 -26.50 -0.21
N LYS A 288 12.64 -26.57 1.13
CA LYS A 288 11.48 -26.22 1.96
C LYS A 288 11.65 -24.84 2.60
N ASN A 289 10.58 -24.05 2.54
CA ASN A 289 10.51 -22.69 3.07
C ASN A 289 11.57 -21.75 2.45
N ALA A 290 11.63 -21.69 1.12
CA ALA A 290 12.60 -20.90 0.38
C ALA A 290 12.33 -19.40 0.46
N SER A 291 13.37 -18.60 0.73
CA SER A 291 13.32 -17.14 0.61
C SER A 291 14.57 -16.59 -0.08
N VAL A 292 14.36 -15.83 -1.16
CA VAL A 292 15.41 -15.16 -1.93
C VAL A 292 15.82 -13.88 -1.23
N VAL A 293 16.99 -13.88 -0.59
CA VAL A 293 17.51 -12.74 0.20
C VAL A 293 18.46 -11.83 -0.58
N ASN A 294 18.96 -12.30 -1.73
CA ASN A 294 19.72 -11.51 -2.69
C ASN A 294 19.38 -11.94 -4.12
N GLY A 295 19.31 -11.00 -5.05
CA GLY A 295 18.94 -11.27 -6.44
C GLY A 295 17.43 -11.14 -6.74
N ALA A 296 16.64 -10.50 -5.87
CA ALA A 296 15.19 -10.30 -6.12
C ALA A 296 14.90 -9.60 -7.46
N GLN A 297 15.69 -8.58 -7.80
CA GLN A 297 15.61 -7.91 -9.10
C GLN A 297 15.96 -8.85 -10.25
N THR A 298 17.04 -9.63 -10.12
CA THR A 298 17.43 -10.65 -11.11
C THR A 298 16.27 -11.61 -11.38
N VAL A 299 15.64 -12.16 -10.34
CA VAL A 299 14.51 -13.09 -10.48
C VAL A 299 13.34 -12.44 -11.21
N SER A 300 12.93 -11.23 -10.80
CA SER A 300 11.80 -10.54 -11.45
C SER A 300 12.07 -10.14 -12.89
N GLU A 301 13.29 -9.73 -13.21
CA GLU A 301 13.65 -9.34 -14.59
C GLU A 301 13.80 -10.55 -15.50
N ILE A 302 14.31 -11.68 -14.99
CA ILE A 302 14.29 -12.98 -15.69
C ILE A 302 12.85 -13.37 -16.03
N HIS A 303 11.91 -13.28 -15.08
CA HIS A 303 10.50 -13.60 -15.30
C HIS A 303 9.85 -12.70 -16.37
N LYS A 304 10.07 -11.38 -16.29
CA LYS A 304 9.59 -10.44 -17.31
C LYS A 304 10.17 -10.74 -18.69
N ALA A 305 11.47 -11.04 -18.76
CA ALA A 305 12.13 -11.39 -20.01
C ALA A 305 11.60 -12.71 -20.59
N MET A 306 11.35 -13.73 -19.76
CA MET A 306 10.69 -14.97 -20.22
C MET A 306 9.30 -14.75 -20.80
N THR A 307 8.56 -13.75 -20.29
CA THR A 307 7.23 -13.40 -20.82
C THR A 307 7.31 -12.71 -22.20
N LEU A 308 8.41 -12.01 -22.49
CA LEU A 308 8.59 -11.23 -23.72
C LEU A 308 9.37 -11.99 -24.81
N THR A 309 10.43 -12.71 -24.41
CA THR A 309 11.41 -13.38 -25.29
C THR A 309 11.83 -14.74 -24.70
N PRO A 310 10.93 -15.73 -24.64
CA PRO A 310 11.18 -17.02 -23.98
C PRO A 310 12.35 -17.79 -24.61
N ASP A 311 12.41 -17.87 -25.94
CA ASP A 311 13.44 -18.64 -26.67
C ASP A 311 14.88 -18.15 -26.41
N THR A 312 15.03 -16.85 -26.11
CA THR A 312 16.33 -16.22 -25.89
C THR A 312 16.83 -16.46 -24.48
N VAL A 313 15.94 -16.35 -23.50
CA VAL A 313 16.24 -16.49 -22.07
C VAL A 313 16.48 -17.95 -21.67
N GLU A 314 15.95 -18.91 -22.43
CA GLU A 314 16.18 -20.35 -22.19
C GLU A 314 17.68 -20.74 -22.25
N ASN A 315 18.50 -19.96 -22.96
CA ASN A 315 19.95 -20.16 -23.06
C ASN A 315 20.75 -19.48 -21.94
N ALA A 316 20.10 -18.71 -21.06
CA ALA A 316 20.78 -17.97 -20.00
C ALA A 316 20.89 -18.79 -18.71
N ASP A 317 22.05 -18.70 -18.06
CA ASP A 317 22.38 -19.34 -16.79
C ASP A 317 22.69 -18.31 -15.71
N VAL A 318 22.34 -18.60 -14.46
CA VAL A 318 22.61 -17.73 -13.31
C VAL A 318 23.21 -18.50 -12.14
N THR A 319 24.16 -17.87 -11.43
CA THR A 319 24.73 -18.45 -10.21
C THR A 319 23.72 -18.40 -9.07
N VAL A 320 23.42 -19.55 -8.46
CA VAL A 320 22.52 -19.66 -7.29
C VAL A 320 23.25 -20.23 -6.09
N ARG A 321 23.00 -19.66 -4.92
CA ARG A 321 23.48 -20.14 -3.61
C ARG A 321 22.29 -20.46 -2.73
N VAL A 322 22.28 -21.64 -2.12
CA VAL A 322 21.21 -22.09 -1.22
C VAL A 322 21.82 -22.40 0.14
N PHE A 323 21.28 -21.82 1.21
CA PHE A 323 21.70 -22.06 2.59
C PHE A 323 20.56 -22.67 3.40
N SER A 324 20.79 -23.85 3.98
CA SER A 324 19.86 -24.50 4.92
C SER A 324 20.20 -24.08 6.35
N LEU A 325 19.37 -23.21 6.92
CA LEU A 325 19.59 -22.65 8.26
C LEU A 325 18.83 -23.41 9.35
N GLY A 326 17.75 -24.13 8.99
CA GLY A 326 16.89 -24.83 9.93
C GLY A 326 16.51 -23.96 11.14
N ARG A 327 16.81 -24.45 12.35
CA ARG A 327 16.50 -23.74 13.61
C ARG A 327 17.29 -22.45 13.83
N GLU A 328 18.43 -22.29 13.16
CA GLU A 328 19.28 -21.09 13.31
C GLU A 328 18.83 -19.94 12.38
N ARG A 329 17.77 -20.14 11.58
CA ARG A 329 17.25 -19.14 10.63
C ARG A 329 16.96 -17.80 11.27
N GLN A 330 16.23 -17.79 12.40
CA GLN A 330 15.89 -16.56 13.13
C GLN A 330 17.13 -15.74 13.54
N ARG A 331 18.26 -16.41 13.80
CA ARG A 331 19.50 -15.77 14.26
C ARG A 331 20.38 -15.26 13.12
N TYR A 332 20.40 -15.97 11.99
CA TYR A 332 21.35 -15.71 10.91
C TYR A 332 20.73 -15.10 9.65
N ALA A 333 19.42 -15.26 9.42
CA ALA A 333 18.77 -14.77 8.20
C ALA A 333 19.00 -13.26 8.02
N ALA A 334 18.64 -12.44 9.01
CA ALA A 334 18.82 -10.98 8.96
C ALA A 334 20.27 -10.57 8.66
N ARG A 335 21.26 -11.21 9.30
CA ARG A 335 22.69 -10.92 9.10
C ARG A 335 23.18 -11.31 7.70
N ILE A 336 22.74 -12.46 7.18
CA ILE A 336 23.10 -12.90 5.83
C ILE A 336 22.46 -11.97 4.79
N THR A 337 21.19 -11.63 4.97
CA THR A 337 20.49 -10.68 4.10
C THR A 337 21.16 -9.31 4.11
N GLU A 338 21.53 -8.78 5.28
CA GLU A 338 22.26 -7.51 5.39
C GLU A 338 23.60 -7.55 4.64
N THR A 339 24.45 -8.52 4.97
CA THR A 339 25.81 -8.61 4.41
C THR A 339 25.82 -8.86 2.90
N THR A 340 24.92 -9.69 2.38
CA THR A 340 24.83 -9.94 0.92
C THR A 340 24.31 -8.74 0.12
N ASN A 341 23.53 -7.85 0.74
CA ASN A 341 23.02 -6.65 0.07
C ASN A 341 23.93 -5.41 0.21
N THR A 342 24.88 -5.40 1.16
CA THR A 342 25.84 -4.30 1.37
C THR A 342 26.86 -4.07 0.24
N GLN A 343 26.94 -4.95 -0.75
CA GLN A 343 27.82 -4.77 -1.92
C GLN A 343 27.27 -3.78 -2.96
N ASN A 344 26.02 -3.30 -2.80
CA ASN A 344 25.44 -2.18 -3.55
C ASN A 344 25.06 -1.06 -2.57
N ASP A 345 25.24 0.22 -2.97
CA ASP A 345 25.01 1.41 -2.13
C ASP A 345 23.73 1.28 -1.27
N VAL A 346 23.88 1.18 0.05
CA VAL A 346 22.79 0.91 0.99
C VAL A 346 22.30 2.23 1.56
N SER A 347 21.02 2.57 1.35
CA SER A 347 20.39 3.72 2.01
C SER A 347 20.12 3.38 3.47
N GLN A 348 20.22 4.36 4.38
CA GLN A 348 19.85 4.17 5.79
C GLN A 348 18.42 3.60 5.96
N ARG A 349 17.53 3.90 5.00
CA ARG A 349 16.17 3.34 4.93
C ARG A 349 16.15 1.82 4.77
N ASP A 350 17.10 1.23 4.04
CA ASP A 350 17.11 -0.22 3.78
C ASP A 350 17.31 -1.02 5.07
N PHE A 351 18.00 -0.44 6.07
CA PHE A 351 18.14 -1.07 7.38
C PHE A 351 16.84 -1.02 8.19
N VAL A 352 15.96 -0.03 7.98
CA VAL A 352 14.66 0.06 8.66
C VAL A 352 13.79 -1.15 8.35
N ALA A 353 13.92 -1.74 7.15
CA ALA A 353 13.20 -2.96 6.78
C ALA A 353 13.62 -4.22 7.56
N LEU A 354 14.77 -4.18 8.25
CA LEU A 354 15.24 -5.26 9.12
C LEU A 354 14.82 -5.09 10.58
N ASP A 355 14.14 -4.00 10.93
CA ASP A 355 13.69 -3.74 12.29
C ASP A 355 12.35 -4.43 12.55
N ASP A 356 12.33 -5.35 13.50
CA ASP A 356 11.14 -6.09 13.94
C ASP A 356 9.99 -5.14 14.31
N THR A 357 10.29 -3.92 14.76
CA THR A 357 9.28 -2.88 15.05
C THR A 357 8.39 -2.59 13.84
N GLN A 358 8.96 -2.54 12.63
CA GLN A 358 8.20 -2.26 11.41
C GLN A 358 7.31 -3.44 11.01
N ALA A 359 7.76 -4.67 11.26
CA ALA A 359 6.95 -5.86 11.08
C ALA A 359 5.76 -5.87 12.06
N VAL A 360 6.00 -5.54 13.34
CA VAL A 360 4.94 -5.40 14.36
C VAL A 360 3.94 -4.32 13.97
N ILE A 361 4.39 -3.16 13.51
CA ILE A 361 3.50 -2.09 13.03
C ILE A 361 2.67 -2.57 11.84
N ARG A 362 3.27 -3.27 10.87
CA ARG A 362 2.54 -3.83 9.73
C ARG A 362 1.45 -4.80 10.17
N GLU A 363 1.77 -5.69 11.10
CA GLU A 363 0.81 -6.64 11.69
C GLU A 363 -0.35 -5.89 12.38
N ASP A 364 -0.05 -4.85 13.18
CA ASP A 364 -1.06 -4.04 13.85
C ASP A 364 -1.97 -3.30 12.84
N PHE A 365 -1.41 -2.79 11.75
CA PHE A 365 -2.18 -2.17 10.66
C PHE A 365 -3.17 -3.15 10.02
N ASP A 366 -2.77 -4.40 9.79
CA ASP A 366 -3.64 -5.42 9.22
C ASP A 366 -4.73 -5.85 10.22
N LEU A 367 -4.32 -6.15 11.45
CA LEU A 367 -5.21 -6.68 12.50
C LEU A 367 -6.22 -5.64 13.01
N SER A 368 -5.76 -4.43 13.30
CA SER A 368 -6.55 -3.39 13.95
C SER A 368 -7.33 -2.54 12.96
N LEU A 369 -6.74 -2.23 11.79
CA LEU A 369 -7.28 -1.27 10.83
C LEU A 369 -7.68 -1.88 9.48
N GLN A 370 -7.23 -3.09 9.14
CA GLN A 370 -7.36 -3.66 7.79
C GLN A 370 -6.80 -2.72 6.72
N LYS A 371 -5.63 -2.16 6.99
CA LYS A 371 -4.92 -1.24 6.11
C LYS A 371 -3.54 -1.79 5.78
N MET A 372 -3.04 -1.45 4.60
CA MET A 372 -1.70 -1.81 4.18
C MET A 372 -0.68 -0.84 4.78
N TYR A 373 0.36 -1.39 5.42
CA TYR A 373 1.54 -0.65 5.82
C TYR A 373 2.76 -1.20 5.10
N VAL A 374 3.29 -0.41 4.18
CA VAL A 374 4.46 -0.80 3.36
C VAL A 374 5.70 -0.10 3.90
N TYR A 375 6.75 -0.85 4.18
CA TYR A 375 7.96 -0.30 4.80
C TYR A 375 9.23 -0.70 4.08
N LYS A 376 9.17 -1.69 3.17
CA LYS A 376 10.31 -2.08 2.36
C LYS A 376 10.48 -1.12 1.20
N ARG A 377 11.73 -0.88 0.81
CA ARG A 377 12.02 -0.05 -0.36
C ARG A 377 11.61 -0.80 -1.62
N GLY A 378 10.86 -0.13 -2.50
CA GLY A 378 10.36 -0.68 -3.77
C GLY A 378 8.92 -1.18 -3.72
N GLU A 379 8.33 -1.32 -2.53
CA GLU A 379 6.88 -1.47 -2.40
C GLU A 379 6.19 -0.20 -2.94
N ALA A 380 5.19 -0.38 -3.79
CA ALA A 380 4.34 0.72 -4.21
C ALA A 380 3.56 1.24 -3.00
N ASP A 381 3.48 2.56 -2.85
CA ASP A 381 2.63 3.14 -1.83
C ASP A 381 1.18 2.67 -2.07
N PRO A 382 0.48 2.20 -1.02
CA PRO A 382 -0.91 1.81 -1.16
C PRO A 382 -1.77 3.03 -1.54
N ALA A 383 -2.94 2.78 -2.14
CA ALA A 383 -3.91 3.84 -2.39
C ALA A 383 -4.21 4.62 -1.10
N PRO A 384 -4.45 5.95 -1.16
CA PRO A 384 -4.58 6.79 0.03
C PRO A 384 -5.62 6.29 1.03
N GLU A 385 -6.70 5.66 0.59
CA GLU A 385 -7.74 5.07 1.43
C GLU A 385 -7.37 3.70 2.01
N SER A 386 -6.43 2.99 1.38
CA SER A 386 -6.06 1.61 1.68
C SER A 386 -4.87 1.49 2.64
N GLY A 387 -4.11 2.56 2.86
CA GLY A 387 -3.04 2.55 3.85
C GLY A 387 -1.98 3.63 3.66
N CYS A 388 -0.79 3.38 4.19
CA CYS A 388 0.36 4.29 4.09
C CYS A 388 1.68 3.52 4.04
N SER A 389 2.77 4.27 3.80
CA SER A 389 4.12 3.74 3.87
C SER A 389 4.88 4.26 5.07
N VAL A 390 6.00 3.61 5.42
CA VAL A 390 6.91 4.06 6.48
C VAL A 390 7.37 5.51 6.28
N VAL A 391 7.48 5.97 5.03
CA VAL A 391 7.85 7.35 4.70
C VAL A 391 6.73 8.31 5.12
N HIS A 392 5.49 8.02 4.71
CA HIS A 392 4.32 8.79 5.13
C HIS A 392 4.18 8.82 6.65
N ALA A 393 4.35 7.66 7.30
CA ALA A 393 4.31 7.52 8.75
C ALA A 393 5.39 8.37 9.44
N ALA A 394 6.65 8.27 9.00
CA ALA A 394 7.77 8.99 9.58
C ALA A 394 7.60 10.52 9.46
N ILE A 395 7.14 11.01 8.31
CA ILE A 395 6.87 12.44 8.10
C ILE A 395 5.73 12.93 9.00
N ALA A 396 4.62 12.19 9.06
CA ALA A 396 3.48 12.56 9.88
C ALA A 396 3.83 12.56 11.38
N LEU A 397 4.53 11.52 11.86
CA LEU A 397 5.03 11.44 13.23
C LEU A 397 6.05 12.56 13.54
N ALA A 398 6.93 12.89 12.58
CA ALA A 398 7.88 13.99 12.73
C ALA A 398 7.17 15.35 12.84
N CYS A 399 6.08 15.56 12.13
CA CYS A 399 5.24 16.76 12.26
C CYS A 399 4.49 16.78 13.61
N ALA A 400 4.02 15.63 14.09
CA ALA A 400 3.34 15.50 15.38
C ALA A 400 4.27 15.68 16.59
N HIS A 401 5.58 15.49 16.42
CA HIS A 401 6.57 15.65 17.50
C HIS A 401 6.50 17.06 18.11
N ARG A 402 6.71 17.16 19.44
CA ARG A 402 6.59 18.41 20.25
C ARG A 402 7.40 19.63 19.76
N THR A 403 8.38 19.41 18.90
CA THR A 403 9.34 20.44 18.45
C THR A 403 9.57 20.27 16.96
N PRO A 404 9.81 21.37 16.21
CA PRO A 404 9.93 21.31 14.75
C PRO A 404 11.23 20.67 14.24
N GLU A 405 12.13 20.23 15.13
CA GLU A 405 13.43 19.64 14.78
C GLU A 405 13.30 18.51 13.75
N LEU A 406 12.47 17.49 14.03
CA LEU A 406 12.32 16.34 13.14
C LEU A 406 11.64 16.73 11.82
N THR A 407 10.69 17.66 11.88
CA THR A 407 10.05 18.26 10.70
C THR A 407 11.06 18.97 9.80
N VAL A 408 11.99 19.73 10.40
CA VAL A 408 13.05 20.44 9.67
C VAL A 408 14.05 19.47 9.07
N ARG A 409 14.40 18.38 9.78
CA ARG A 409 15.21 17.29 9.21
C ARG A 409 14.54 16.70 7.98
N ALA A 410 13.27 16.30 8.11
CA ALA A 410 12.47 15.79 6.99
C ALA A 410 12.43 16.76 5.80
N LYS A 411 12.33 18.07 6.06
CA LYS A 411 12.30 19.10 5.01
C LYS A 411 13.63 19.26 4.27
N ARG A 412 14.76 19.04 4.95
CA ARG A 412 16.10 19.09 4.34
C ARG A 412 16.35 17.87 3.47
N ASP A 413 16.14 16.70 4.06
CA ASP A 413 16.32 15.42 3.42
C ASP A 413 15.57 14.35 4.23
N THR A 414 14.66 13.63 3.58
CA THR A 414 13.89 12.58 4.24
C THR A 414 14.77 11.45 4.75
N ASP A 415 15.98 11.27 4.20
CA ASP A 415 16.90 10.23 4.67
C ASP A 415 17.42 10.49 6.09
N LEU A 416 17.40 11.74 6.56
CA LEU A 416 17.75 12.10 7.94
C LEU A 416 16.77 11.54 8.98
N LEU A 417 15.56 11.13 8.56
CA LEU A 417 14.60 10.46 9.45
C LEU A 417 15.00 9.02 9.78
N TRP A 418 15.91 8.42 9.00
CA TRP A 418 16.35 7.04 9.19
C TRP A 418 17.61 6.92 10.07
N GLU A 419 18.16 8.05 10.51
CA GLU A 419 19.33 8.08 11.40
C GLU A 419 19.09 7.26 12.67
N ARG A 420 19.99 6.30 12.92
CA ARG A 420 19.94 5.36 14.05
C ARG A 420 20.72 5.87 15.27
N GLY A 421 20.48 5.22 16.42
CA GLY A 421 21.10 5.55 17.72
C GLY A 421 20.13 6.25 18.67
N ARG A 422 20.49 6.37 19.96
CA ARG A 422 19.60 6.92 21.00
C ARG A 422 19.10 8.33 20.73
N SER A 423 19.87 9.14 20.00
CA SER A 423 19.52 10.50 19.59
C SER A 423 19.12 10.60 18.11
N GLY A 424 19.09 9.48 17.39
CA GLY A 424 18.71 9.42 15.99
C GLY A 424 17.21 9.68 15.80
N ALA A 425 16.82 10.25 14.66
CA ALA A 425 15.43 10.56 14.37
C ALA A 425 14.54 9.30 14.37
N TYR A 426 15.04 8.19 13.82
CA TYR A 426 14.28 6.95 13.72
C TYR A 426 13.88 6.40 15.10
N ALA A 427 14.83 6.35 16.04
CA ALA A 427 14.58 5.86 17.40
C ALA A 427 13.56 6.74 18.15
N ARG A 428 13.50 8.03 17.86
CA ARG A 428 12.51 8.95 18.47
C ARG A 428 11.11 8.78 17.89
N LEU A 429 11.00 8.35 16.63
CA LEU A 429 9.72 8.15 15.95
C LEU A 429 9.14 6.76 16.19
N PHE A 430 10.00 5.73 16.21
CA PHE A 430 9.58 4.32 16.23
C PHE A 430 10.11 3.53 17.43
N GLY A 431 10.94 4.11 18.31
CA GLY A 431 11.59 3.34 19.38
C GLY A 431 10.65 2.72 20.42
N GLU A 432 9.50 3.33 20.67
CA GLU A 432 8.43 2.76 21.53
C GLU A 432 7.36 2.00 20.74
N ALA A 433 7.57 1.76 19.44
CA ALA A 433 6.60 1.14 18.53
C ALA A 433 5.20 1.81 18.58
N PRO A 434 4.99 2.95 17.90
CA PRO A 434 3.69 3.60 17.88
C PRO A 434 2.60 2.69 17.30
N SER A 435 1.39 2.74 17.86
CA SER A 435 0.26 1.94 17.39
C SER A 435 -0.14 2.28 15.96
N ALA A 436 -0.80 1.33 15.29
CA ALA A 436 -1.39 1.54 13.98
C ALA A 436 -2.38 2.70 13.98
N PHE A 437 -3.20 2.85 15.04
CA PHE A 437 -4.13 3.96 15.19
C PHE A 437 -3.41 5.31 15.19
N ARG A 438 -2.37 5.47 15.99
CA ARG A 438 -1.60 6.72 16.08
C ARG A 438 -0.92 7.06 14.75
N ILE A 439 -0.26 6.09 14.11
CA ILE A 439 0.38 6.33 12.81
C ILE A 439 -0.68 6.74 11.79
N TRP A 440 -1.74 5.95 11.64
CA TRP A 440 -2.74 6.16 10.60
C TRP A 440 -3.47 7.49 10.75
N ARG A 441 -3.91 7.83 11.96
CA ARG A 441 -4.59 9.09 12.26
C ARG A 441 -3.67 10.29 12.02
N ASN A 442 -2.39 10.21 12.41
CA ASN A 442 -1.42 11.25 12.08
C ASN A 442 -1.23 11.40 10.55
N VAL A 443 -1.16 10.30 9.81
CA VAL A 443 -1.08 10.36 8.33
C VAL A 443 -2.32 11.03 7.73
N LEU A 444 -3.51 10.73 8.23
CA LEU A 444 -4.76 11.37 7.78
C LEU A 444 -4.76 12.88 8.06
N ILE A 445 -4.33 13.31 9.25
CA ILE A 445 -4.21 14.72 9.59
C ILE A 445 -3.23 15.42 8.65
N HIS A 446 -2.05 14.82 8.44
CA HIS A 446 -1.04 15.39 7.56
C HIS A 446 -1.55 15.53 6.11
N ARG A 447 -2.26 14.53 5.59
CA ARG A 447 -2.90 14.61 4.26
C ARG A 447 -3.95 15.71 4.19
N ALA A 448 -4.81 15.83 5.20
CA ALA A 448 -5.82 16.87 5.27
C ALA A 448 -5.22 18.29 5.31
N VAL A 449 -4.07 18.47 5.97
CA VAL A 449 -3.30 19.74 5.91
C VAL A 449 -2.81 19.99 4.48
N GLY A 450 -2.27 18.96 3.82
CA GLY A 450 -1.83 19.06 2.42
C GLY A 450 -2.95 19.49 1.47
N ASP A 451 -4.13 18.86 1.58
CA ASP A 451 -5.31 19.20 0.79
C ASP A 451 -5.78 20.64 1.03
N ALA A 452 -5.76 21.10 2.29
CA ALA A 452 -6.09 22.47 2.65
C ALA A 452 -5.09 23.48 2.08
N LEU A 453 -3.79 23.17 2.11
CA LEU A 453 -2.75 23.99 1.50
C LEU A 453 -2.89 24.06 -0.02
N ASP A 454 -3.22 22.95 -0.68
CA ASP A 454 -3.46 22.91 -2.13
C ASP A 454 -4.71 23.70 -2.54
N ALA A 455 -5.77 23.66 -1.73
CA ALA A 455 -6.95 24.50 -1.92
C ALA A 455 -6.61 25.99 -1.76
N ARG A 456 -5.87 26.34 -0.69
CA ARG A 456 -5.46 27.72 -0.39
C ARG A 456 -4.51 28.28 -1.44
N ARG A 457 -3.61 27.45 -1.99
CA ARG A 457 -2.67 27.82 -3.06
C ARG A 457 -3.37 28.42 -4.28
N LYS A 458 -4.59 27.98 -4.60
CA LYS A 458 -5.37 28.51 -5.74
C LYS A 458 -5.93 29.92 -5.50
N GLN A 459 -5.91 30.41 -4.26
CA GLN A 459 -6.50 31.68 -3.83
C GLN A 459 -5.44 32.76 -3.50
N VAL A 460 -4.18 32.35 -3.35
CA VAL A 460 -3.06 33.23 -3.02
C VAL A 460 -2.10 33.31 -4.20
N SER A 461 -1.23 34.32 -4.22
CA SER A 461 -0.22 34.49 -5.26
C SER A 461 1.14 34.91 -4.68
N GLY A 462 2.20 34.76 -5.48
CA GLY A 462 3.53 35.23 -5.13
C GLY A 462 4.11 34.52 -3.89
N ARG A 463 4.50 35.30 -2.87
CA ARG A 463 5.18 34.76 -1.69
C ARG A 463 4.28 33.86 -0.83
N ALA A 464 2.99 34.19 -0.71
CA ALA A 464 2.04 33.35 0.02
C ALA A 464 1.83 32.00 -0.67
N GLU A 465 1.75 31.99 -2.00
CA GLU A 465 1.72 30.75 -2.79
C GLU A 465 2.97 29.90 -2.51
N GLU A 466 4.14 30.52 -2.47
CA GLU A 466 5.39 29.82 -2.17
C GLU A 466 5.49 29.34 -0.72
N ALA A 467 4.91 30.07 0.23
CA ALA A 467 4.78 29.64 1.61
C ALA A 467 3.94 28.36 1.73
N THR A 468 2.87 28.20 0.94
CA THR A 468 2.08 26.95 0.92
C THR A 468 2.88 25.74 0.43
N ARG A 469 3.88 25.94 -0.44
CA ARG A 469 4.73 24.85 -0.97
C ARG A 469 5.93 24.55 -0.10
N ARG A 470 6.63 25.59 0.35
CA ARG A 470 7.89 25.45 1.10
C ARG A 470 7.67 25.29 2.60
N GLY A 471 6.56 25.78 3.12
CA GLY A 471 6.20 25.73 4.54
C GLY A 471 5.30 24.57 4.91
N ASP A 472 4.87 23.74 3.96
CA ASP A 472 4.03 22.54 4.13
C ASP A 472 4.29 21.74 5.41
N LEU A 473 5.53 21.31 5.66
CA LEU A 473 5.87 20.49 6.83
C LEU A 473 5.82 21.30 8.13
N LEU A 474 6.29 22.56 8.11
CA LEU A 474 6.22 23.43 9.30
C LEU A 474 4.76 23.75 9.64
N ILE A 475 3.93 24.06 8.64
CA ILE A 475 2.50 24.31 8.83
C ILE A 475 1.83 23.05 9.38
N SER A 476 2.13 21.87 8.82
CA SER A 476 1.64 20.61 9.37
C SER A 476 2.04 20.43 10.83
N HIS A 477 3.30 20.71 11.20
CA HIS A 477 3.74 20.65 12.59
C HIS A 477 2.96 21.61 13.49
N LEU A 478 2.77 22.86 13.07
CA LEU A 478 2.02 23.86 13.83
C LEU A 478 0.56 23.45 14.03
N VAL A 479 -0.07 22.90 12.99
CA VAL A 479 -1.44 22.36 13.09
C VAL A 479 -1.48 21.22 14.12
N PHE A 480 -0.54 20.27 14.09
CA PHE A 480 -0.49 19.20 15.10
C PHE A 480 -0.39 19.73 16.54
N GLN A 481 0.39 20.78 16.79
CA GLN A 481 0.53 21.37 18.14
C GLN A 481 -0.71 22.13 18.63
N LEU A 482 -1.72 22.28 17.77
CA LEU A 482 -2.98 22.98 18.06
C LEU A 482 -4.18 22.01 18.14
N LEU A 483 -4.01 20.75 17.76
CA LEU A 483 -5.05 19.74 17.83
C LEU A 483 -5.06 19.04 19.19
N ASP A 484 -6.25 18.67 19.66
CA ASP A 484 -6.42 17.79 20.81
C ASP A 484 -6.40 16.33 20.35
N ILE A 485 -5.28 15.66 20.61
CA ILE A 485 -4.97 14.31 20.13
C ILE A 485 -4.33 13.45 21.22
N GLU A 486 -4.60 13.73 22.51
CA GLU A 486 -4.03 12.96 23.62
C GLU A 486 -4.42 11.47 23.55
N ASP A 487 -5.68 11.20 23.21
CA ASP A 487 -6.24 9.84 23.10
C ASP A 487 -6.16 9.26 21.67
N ILE A 488 -5.21 9.71 20.84
CA ILE A 488 -5.12 9.31 19.43
C ILE A 488 -4.86 7.81 19.21
N ASP A 489 -4.46 7.06 20.22
CA ASP A 489 -4.31 5.61 20.17
C ASP A 489 -5.62 4.87 20.46
N GLU A 490 -6.58 5.51 21.13
CA GLU A 490 -7.78 4.84 21.61
C GLU A 490 -8.71 4.46 20.46
N PRO A 491 -9.22 3.21 20.39
CA PRO A 491 -10.12 2.80 19.31
C PRO A 491 -11.39 3.66 19.20
N ALA A 492 -11.88 4.19 20.33
CA ALA A 492 -13.06 5.04 20.39
C ALA A 492 -12.83 6.50 19.93
N PHE A 493 -11.58 6.91 19.67
CA PHE A 493 -11.26 8.28 19.27
C PHE A 493 -11.85 8.63 17.89
N ASP A 494 -12.68 9.67 17.86
CA ASP A 494 -13.38 10.16 16.67
C ASP A 494 -12.49 11.12 15.85
N ILE A 495 -11.69 10.51 14.97
CA ILE A 495 -10.80 11.25 14.06
C ILE A 495 -11.56 12.17 13.10
N SER A 496 -12.83 11.87 12.76
CA SER A 496 -13.61 12.66 11.80
C SER A 496 -13.88 14.07 12.31
N ARG A 497 -14.08 14.24 13.63
CA ARG A 497 -14.19 15.56 14.25
C ARG A 497 -12.92 16.37 14.06
N VAL A 498 -11.77 15.79 14.36
CA VAL A 498 -10.46 16.45 14.21
C VAL A 498 -10.25 16.88 12.76
N LEU A 499 -10.46 15.97 11.80
CA LEU A 499 -10.28 16.24 10.37
C LEU A 499 -11.19 17.37 9.86
N ALA A 500 -12.39 17.52 10.41
CA ALA A 500 -13.30 18.61 10.03
C ALA A 500 -12.75 20.01 10.41
N PHE A 501 -11.94 20.12 11.46
CA PHE A 501 -11.33 21.38 11.91
C PHE A 501 -10.01 21.70 11.19
N VAL A 502 -9.32 20.69 10.63
CA VAL A 502 -7.99 20.86 10.02
C VAL A 502 -7.94 21.94 8.93
N PRO A 503 -8.89 22.05 7.99
CA PRO A 503 -8.82 23.05 6.92
C PRO A 503 -8.80 24.50 7.44
N THR A 504 -9.75 24.86 8.30
CA THR A 504 -9.84 26.21 8.89
C THR A 504 -8.62 26.54 9.74
N LEU A 505 -8.13 25.56 10.50
CA LEU A 505 -6.93 25.73 11.32
C LEU A 505 -5.68 25.95 10.45
N THR A 506 -5.57 25.21 9.35
CA THR A 506 -4.46 25.33 8.39
C THR A 506 -4.43 26.72 7.75
N GLU A 507 -5.57 27.28 7.37
CA GLU A 507 -5.68 28.64 6.85
C GLU A 507 -5.20 29.68 7.87
N SER A 508 -5.68 29.58 9.12
CA SER A 508 -5.26 30.48 10.19
C SER A 508 -3.75 30.40 10.46
N VAL A 509 -3.19 29.18 10.52
CA VAL A 509 -1.76 28.96 10.72
C VAL A 509 -0.93 29.55 9.58
N LEU A 510 -1.35 29.36 8.32
CA LEU A 510 -0.64 29.90 7.16
C LEU A 510 -0.56 31.43 7.23
N ASP A 511 -1.67 32.09 7.47
CA ASP A 511 -1.74 33.55 7.46
C ASP A 511 -0.90 34.15 8.61
N TRP A 512 -0.96 33.58 9.82
CA TRP A 512 -0.08 33.96 10.94
C TRP A 512 1.40 33.65 10.66
N LEU A 513 1.70 32.53 10.00
CA LEU A 513 3.06 32.18 9.65
C LEU A 513 3.66 33.19 8.66
N ILE A 514 2.91 33.59 7.64
CA ILE A 514 3.34 34.61 6.67
C ILE A 514 3.61 35.93 7.39
N HIS A 515 2.69 36.37 8.25
CA HIS A 515 2.84 37.59 9.04
C HIS A 515 4.14 37.58 9.87
N HIS A 516 4.38 36.51 10.62
CA HIS A 516 5.56 36.39 11.49
C HIS A 516 6.86 36.20 10.70
N VAL A 517 6.83 35.52 9.56
CA VAL A 517 8.00 35.39 8.67
C VAL A 517 8.41 36.76 8.14
N ASP A 518 7.46 37.55 7.64
CA ASP A 518 7.75 38.85 7.06
C ASP A 518 8.15 39.87 8.14
N GLY A 519 7.52 39.83 9.31
CA GLY A 519 7.87 40.68 10.45
C GLY A 519 9.25 40.38 11.05
N THR A 520 9.62 39.10 11.15
CA THR A 520 10.86 38.67 11.83
C THR A 520 12.07 38.66 10.90
N TYR A 521 11.90 38.17 9.66
CA TYR A 521 13.01 37.97 8.72
C TYR A 521 12.95 38.88 7.50
N GLY A 522 11.88 39.67 7.35
CA GLY A 522 11.67 40.56 6.21
C GLY A 522 10.95 39.87 5.04
N SER A 523 10.17 40.67 4.31
CA SER A 523 9.37 40.23 3.15
C SER A 523 10.18 39.79 1.93
N THR A 524 11.49 40.00 1.95
CA THR A 524 12.45 39.57 0.90
C THR A 524 13.26 38.33 1.30
N SER A 525 13.06 37.77 2.49
CA SER A 525 13.83 36.61 2.97
C SER A 525 13.57 35.35 2.15
N PHE A 526 14.58 34.48 2.03
CA PHE A 526 14.43 33.20 1.34
C PHE A 526 13.65 32.19 2.19
N LEU A 527 12.48 31.76 1.69
CA LEU A 527 11.61 30.83 2.41
C LEU A 527 12.23 29.44 2.60
N THR A 528 12.98 28.92 1.62
CA THR A 528 13.67 27.62 1.77
C THR A 528 14.65 27.64 2.93
N SER A 529 15.56 28.62 2.99
CA SER A 529 16.55 28.69 4.07
C SER A 529 15.90 28.95 5.43
N THR A 530 14.72 29.57 5.45
CA THR A 530 13.94 29.79 6.67
C THR A 530 13.30 28.49 7.17
N PHE A 531 12.55 27.80 6.32
CA PHE A 531 11.83 26.57 6.70
C PHE A 531 12.72 25.32 6.81
N THR A 532 13.98 25.42 6.38
CA THR A 532 15.01 24.40 6.60
C THR A 532 15.95 24.74 7.76
N ASN A 533 15.73 25.83 8.50
CA ASN A 533 16.57 26.19 9.65
C ASN A 533 15.83 25.93 10.96
N GLU A 534 16.37 25.04 11.79
CA GLU A 534 15.72 24.60 13.02
C GLU A 534 15.46 25.76 14.00
N THR A 535 16.47 26.62 14.22
CA THR A 535 16.35 27.76 15.12
C THR A 535 15.23 28.70 14.66
N ARG A 536 15.16 28.98 13.36
CA ARG A 536 14.13 29.85 12.80
C ARG A 536 12.73 29.24 12.89
N CYS A 537 12.60 27.94 12.57
CA CYS A 537 11.32 27.24 12.68
C CYS A 537 10.82 27.17 14.13
N ARG A 538 11.74 26.99 15.10
CA ARG A 538 11.41 27.00 16.53
C ARG A 538 10.93 28.37 17.00
N GLU A 539 11.58 29.44 16.54
CA GLU A 539 11.16 30.81 16.81
C GLU A 539 9.78 31.12 16.21
N LEU A 540 9.55 30.76 14.94
CA LEU A 540 8.25 30.91 14.29
C LEU A 540 7.15 30.11 15.02
N ALA A 541 7.41 28.89 15.45
CA ALA A 541 6.44 28.10 16.21
C ALA A 541 6.08 28.77 17.55
N ARG A 542 7.05 29.37 18.24
CA ARG A 542 6.82 30.11 19.47
C ARG A 542 5.96 31.36 19.26
N LEU A 543 6.00 31.97 18.08
CA LEU A 543 5.21 33.15 17.73
C LEU A 543 3.80 32.80 17.22
N VAL A 544 3.69 31.83 16.32
CA VAL A 544 2.43 31.46 15.67
C VAL A 544 1.46 30.75 16.61
N LEU A 545 1.94 29.79 17.42
CA LEU A 545 1.05 28.96 18.24
C LEU A 545 0.22 29.77 19.26
N PRO A 546 0.80 30.73 20.02
CA PRO A 546 0.02 31.56 20.94
C PRO A 546 -1.01 32.44 20.22
N ASP A 547 -0.68 33.01 19.06
CA ASP A 547 -1.59 33.89 18.33
C ASP A 547 -2.78 33.13 17.76
N VAL A 548 -2.58 31.94 17.21
CA VAL A 548 -3.68 31.08 16.77
C VAL A 548 -4.56 30.64 17.95
N ARG A 549 -3.97 30.24 19.08
CA ARG A 549 -4.72 29.87 20.31
C ARG A 549 -5.52 31.03 20.89
N SER A 550 -5.04 32.26 20.74
CA SER A 550 -5.70 33.44 21.28
C SER A 550 -6.97 33.85 20.53
N GLY A 551 -7.23 33.27 19.34
CA GLY A 551 -8.40 33.60 18.53
C GLY A 551 -8.42 35.06 18.02
N LYS A 552 -7.27 35.76 18.05
CA LYS A 552 -7.15 37.10 17.48
C LYS A 552 -7.52 37.10 16.00
N SER A 553 -8.02 38.24 15.51
CA SER A 553 -8.26 38.44 14.08
C SER A 553 -6.97 38.18 13.31
N VAL A 554 -7.04 37.25 12.35
CA VAL A 554 -5.93 36.91 11.47
C VAL A 554 -5.45 38.18 10.76
N PRO A 555 -4.13 38.44 10.68
CA PRO A 555 -3.61 39.63 10.02
C PRO A 555 -4.01 39.66 8.55
N ASP A 556 -4.42 40.83 8.05
CA ASP A 556 -4.72 41.00 6.62
C ASP A 556 -3.47 40.72 5.79
N MET A 557 -3.59 39.79 4.84
CA MET A 557 -2.50 39.49 3.93
C MET A 557 -2.21 40.68 2.99
N PRO A 558 -0.94 41.00 2.74
CA PRO A 558 -0.56 42.04 1.78
C PRO A 558 -1.27 41.86 0.42
N ALA A 559 -1.74 42.95 -0.18
CA ALA A 559 -2.54 42.91 -1.41
C ALA A 559 -1.81 42.24 -2.59
N ASN A 560 -0.48 42.30 -2.61
CA ASN A 560 0.37 41.62 -3.60
C ASN A 560 0.49 40.10 -3.40
N TYR A 561 -0.03 39.54 -2.31
CA TYR A 561 -0.02 38.10 -2.00
C TYR A 561 -1.40 37.46 -2.20
N GLN A 562 -2.42 38.26 -2.50
CA GLN A 562 -3.75 37.79 -2.86
C GLN A 562 -3.78 37.45 -4.37
N ALA A 563 -4.56 36.46 -4.78
CA ALA A 563 -4.72 36.20 -6.21
C ALA A 563 -5.37 37.42 -6.91
N PRO A 564 -4.91 37.83 -8.10
CA PRO A 564 -5.59 38.87 -8.86
C PRO A 564 -7.04 38.42 -9.13
N ALA A 565 -8.00 39.34 -8.92
CA ALA A 565 -9.42 39.06 -9.15
C ALA A 565 -9.63 38.39 -10.51
N GLN A 566 -10.33 37.26 -10.53
CA GLN A 566 -10.63 36.54 -11.78
C GLN A 566 -11.37 37.47 -12.73
N ARG A 567 -10.69 37.96 -13.76
CA ARG A 567 -11.35 38.67 -14.88
C ARG A 567 -12.33 37.67 -15.52
N PRO A 568 -13.60 38.04 -15.76
CA PRO A 568 -14.56 37.13 -16.36
C PRO A 568 -13.99 36.63 -17.68
N ARG A 569 -13.89 35.30 -17.83
CA ARG A 569 -13.46 34.66 -19.08
C ARG A 569 -14.39 35.15 -20.18
N LYS A 570 -13.88 35.95 -21.13
CA LYS A 570 -14.60 36.27 -22.37
C LYS A 570 -15.08 34.95 -22.97
N ARG A 571 -16.39 34.82 -23.24
CA ARG A 571 -16.97 33.69 -23.99
C ARG A 571 -16.09 33.42 -25.22
N ARG A 572 -15.58 32.20 -25.36
CA ARG A 572 -14.79 31.81 -26.55
C ARG A 572 -15.67 32.06 -27.78
N ARG A 573 -15.18 32.84 -28.73
CA ARG A 573 -15.86 33.06 -30.01
C ARG A 573 -16.09 31.70 -30.70
N PRO A 574 -17.26 31.46 -31.30
CA PRO A 574 -17.53 30.24 -32.08
C PRO A 574 -16.52 30.04 -33.21
N ASN A 575 -16.23 28.78 -33.57
CA ASN A 575 -15.30 28.45 -34.65
C ASN A 575 -15.87 28.83 -36.03
N THR A 576 -15.07 29.53 -36.85
CA THR A 576 -15.45 30.05 -38.18
C THR A 576 -16.15 29.06 -39.11
N VAL A 577 -15.55 27.89 -39.36
CA VAL A 577 -16.09 26.91 -40.34
C VAL A 577 -17.44 26.33 -39.88
N PRO A 578 -17.57 25.80 -38.64
CA PRO A 578 -18.88 25.41 -38.11
C PRO A 578 -19.93 26.53 -38.14
N THR A 579 -19.53 27.78 -37.88
CA THR A 579 -20.44 28.93 -37.97
C THR A 579 -20.96 29.11 -39.41
N LEU A 580 -20.08 29.12 -40.41
CA LEU A 580 -20.50 29.28 -41.82
C LEU A 580 -21.41 28.14 -42.30
N VAL A 581 -21.08 26.90 -41.94
CA VAL A 581 -21.87 25.70 -42.31
C VAL A 581 -23.24 25.72 -41.64
N ASN A 582 -23.31 26.01 -40.34
CA ASN A 582 -24.58 26.02 -39.60
C ASN A 582 -25.50 27.15 -40.04
N ALA A 583 -24.93 28.31 -40.38
CA ALA A 583 -25.67 29.45 -40.87
C ALA A 583 -26.04 29.36 -42.36
N GLY A 584 -25.52 28.36 -43.09
CA GLY A 584 -25.79 28.18 -44.52
C GLY A 584 -25.34 29.36 -45.39
N ILE A 585 -24.30 30.09 -44.97
CA ILE A 585 -23.88 31.36 -45.59
C ILE A 585 -23.32 31.15 -47.00
N LEU A 586 -22.69 30.00 -47.25
CA LEU A 586 -22.11 29.66 -48.55
C LEU A 586 -22.81 28.42 -49.11
N ALA A 587 -23.24 28.51 -50.37
CA ALA A 587 -23.77 27.37 -51.09
C ALA A 587 -22.65 26.38 -51.43
N ASP A 588 -22.98 25.09 -51.52
CA ASP A 588 -22.04 24.09 -52.03
C ASP A 588 -21.57 24.47 -53.44
N ASN A 589 -20.29 24.23 -53.69
CA ASN A 589 -19.56 24.59 -54.91
C ASN A 589 -19.28 26.09 -55.08
N THR A 590 -19.43 26.92 -54.04
CA THR A 590 -19.00 28.32 -54.12
C THR A 590 -17.49 28.40 -54.40
N PRO A 591 -17.05 29.11 -55.45
CA PRO A 591 -15.63 29.23 -55.77
C PRO A 591 -14.90 30.08 -54.73
N LEU A 592 -13.73 29.61 -54.31
CA LEU A 592 -12.86 30.26 -53.34
C LEU A 592 -11.47 30.45 -53.91
N THR A 593 -10.93 31.65 -53.71
CA THR A 593 -9.58 32.01 -54.13
C THR A 593 -8.67 32.13 -52.91
N TYR A 594 -7.49 31.55 -53.01
CA TYR A 594 -6.45 31.68 -51.99
C TYR A 594 -5.79 33.05 -52.07
N VAL A 595 -5.68 33.72 -50.93
CA VAL A 595 -5.04 35.02 -50.77
C VAL A 595 -3.98 34.91 -49.66
N PRO A 596 -2.67 35.09 -49.98
CA PRO A 596 -1.62 35.19 -48.97
C PRO A 596 -1.94 36.31 -47.99
N GLY A 597 -1.70 36.12 -46.68
CA GLY A 597 -2.07 37.16 -45.72
C GLY A 597 -0.93 37.93 -45.08
N ASN A 598 0.29 37.78 -45.58
CA ASN A 598 1.37 38.72 -45.33
C ASN A 598 2.38 38.71 -46.48
N GLY A 599 3.23 39.73 -46.54
CA GLY A 599 4.24 39.89 -47.59
C GLY A 599 5.25 38.74 -47.69
N PRO A 600 5.73 38.13 -46.59
CA PRO A 600 6.57 36.92 -46.65
C PRO A 600 5.88 35.73 -47.33
N GLU A 601 4.64 35.43 -46.95
CA GLU A 601 3.83 34.34 -47.54
C GLU A 601 3.59 34.58 -49.03
N GLU A 602 3.29 35.83 -49.41
CA GLU A 602 3.11 36.22 -50.81
C GLU A 602 4.38 35.98 -51.63
N ARG A 603 5.55 36.46 -51.16
CA ARG A 603 6.83 36.27 -51.86
C ARG A 603 7.20 34.79 -52.02
N ALA A 604 6.96 33.99 -50.98
CA ALA A 604 7.29 32.57 -50.99
C ALA A 604 6.42 31.79 -51.98
N LEU A 605 5.11 32.10 -52.06
CA LEU A 605 4.17 31.34 -52.88
C LEU A 605 3.98 31.89 -54.31
N HIS A 606 4.38 33.13 -54.59
CA HIS A 606 4.10 33.82 -55.86
C HIS A 606 4.49 33.00 -57.10
N ALA A 607 5.75 32.55 -57.18
CA ALA A 607 6.24 31.77 -58.33
C ALA A 607 5.53 30.41 -58.45
N TRP A 608 5.22 29.78 -57.32
CA TRP A 608 4.58 28.47 -57.27
C TRP A 608 3.09 28.52 -57.64
N LEU A 609 2.37 29.55 -57.20
CA LEU A 609 0.96 29.79 -57.58
C LEU A 609 0.83 30.22 -59.04
N ALA A 610 1.76 31.05 -59.54
CA ALA A 610 1.75 31.48 -60.95
C ALA A 610 1.99 30.32 -61.94
N ALA A 611 2.67 29.26 -61.52
CA ALA A 611 2.96 28.10 -62.35
C ALA A 611 1.72 27.23 -62.67
N ASP A 612 0.68 27.26 -61.82
CA ASP A 612 -0.59 26.56 -62.09
C ASP A 612 -1.75 27.27 -61.38
N SER A 613 -2.65 27.87 -62.16
CA SER A 613 -3.78 28.65 -61.65
C SER A 613 -4.74 27.85 -60.76
N ARG A 614 -4.76 26.51 -60.88
CA ARG A 614 -5.58 25.64 -60.03
C ARG A 614 -5.09 25.59 -58.59
N ARG A 615 -3.83 25.94 -58.31
CA ARG A 615 -3.26 25.91 -56.95
C ARG A 615 -3.87 26.98 -56.05
N ALA A 616 -4.30 28.09 -56.62
CA ALA A 616 -4.97 29.17 -55.90
C ALA A 616 -6.49 29.01 -55.80
N GLN A 617 -7.07 27.91 -56.31
CA GLN A 617 -8.52 27.72 -56.42
C GLN A 617 -9.00 26.55 -55.58
N ALA A 618 -10.08 26.75 -54.83
CA ALA A 618 -10.82 25.70 -54.15
C ALA A 618 -12.33 25.94 -54.31
N THR A 619 -13.13 24.92 -54.07
CA THR A 619 -14.59 25.07 -53.98
C THR A 619 -15.06 24.75 -52.57
N TRP A 620 -16.00 25.56 -52.07
CA TRP A 620 -16.65 25.34 -50.79
C TRP A 620 -17.54 24.11 -50.83
N GLN A 621 -17.51 23.33 -49.75
CA GLN A 621 -18.47 22.28 -49.45
C GLN A 621 -18.90 22.42 -47.99
N ASN A 622 -20.18 22.19 -47.71
CA ASN A 622 -20.80 22.33 -46.38
C ASN A 622 -20.44 21.15 -45.45
N ASP A 623 -19.14 20.97 -45.23
CA ASP A 623 -18.56 20.00 -44.31
C ASP A 623 -17.87 20.73 -43.14
N ARG A 624 -18.20 20.35 -41.91
CA ARG A 624 -17.71 21.03 -40.69
C ARG A 624 -16.21 20.85 -40.43
N GLY A 625 -15.56 19.85 -41.04
CA GLY A 625 -14.15 19.53 -40.81
C GLY A 625 -13.26 19.78 -42.03
N LYS A 626 -13.74 19.49 -43.24
CA LYS A 626 -13.01 19.59 -44.50
C LYS A 626 -13.80 20.40 -45.53
N PRO A 627 -13.99 21.71 -45.35
CA PRO A 627 -14.89 22.49 -46.19
C PRO A 627 -14.32 22.89 -47.56
N LEU A 628 -13.04 22.59 -47.86
CA LEU A 628 -12.38 23.05 -49.09
C LEU A 628 -12.02 21.87 -49.98
N LEU A 629 -12.58 21.83 -51.19
CA LEU A 629 -12.16 20.92 -52.25
C LEU A 629 -11.13 21.62 -53.13
N TRP A 630 -9.87 21.18 -53.10
CA TRP A 630 -8.78 21.86 -53.80
C TRP A 630 -8.80 21.56 -55.30
N ALA A 631 -8.71 22.58 -56.16
CA ALA A 631 -8.82 22.39 -57.61
C ALA A 631 -7.59 21.69 -58.23
N TYR A 632 -6.44 21.71 -57.56
CA TYR A 632 -5.19 21.11 -58.03
C TYR A 632 -5.20 19.58 -57.93
N ASP A 633 -5.56 19.01 -56.78
CA ASP A 633 -5.54 17.55 -56.53
C ASP A 633 -6.92 16.91 -56.35
N ARG A 634 -8.00 17.71 -56.41
CA ARG A 634 -9.39 17.27 -56.25
C ARG A 634 -9.69 16.59 -54.91
N GLN A 635 -8.92 16.87 -53.86
CA GLN A 635 -9.16 16.35 -52.52
C GLN A 635 -9.72 17.39 -51.56
N ALA A 636 -10.44 16.93 -50.55
CA ALA A 636 -11.08 17.75 -49.52
C ALA A 636 -10.17 17.96 -48.30
N TYR A 637 -10.05 19.20 -47.84
CA TYR A 637 -9.17 19.62 -46.75
C TYR A 637 -9.87 20.54 -45.76
N SER A 638 -9.37 20.50 -44.52
CA SER A 638 -9.62 21.59 -43.57
C SER A 638 -8.89 22.86 -44.05
N ALA A 639 -9.46 24.03 -43.78
CA ALA A 639 -8.84 25.31 -44.19
C ALA A 639 -7.38 25.47 -43.72
N ASN A 640 -7.04 25.06 -42.50
CA ASN A 640 -5.66 25.15 -42.00
C ASN A 640 -4.72 24.17 -42.71
N LYS A 641 -5.10 22.88 -42.80
CA LYS A 641 -4.26 21.86 -43.43
C LYS A 641 -3.97 22.16 -44.91
N LEU A 642 -4.93 22.74 -45.64
CA LEU A 642 -4.70 23.08 -47.04
C LEU A 642 -3.61 24.14 -47.18
N VAL A 643 -3.65 25.19 -46.35
CA VAL A 643 -2.64 26.25 -46.40
C VAL A 643 -1.26 25.74 -46.00
N LEU A 644 -1.16 24.92 -44.95
CA LEU A 644 0.10 24.29 -44.56
C LEU A 644 0.67 23.41 -45.67
N LYS A 645 -0.18 22.60 -46.33
CA LYS A 645 0.21 21.78 -47.47
C LYS A 645 0.67 22.63 -48.67
N MET A 646 0.03 23.77 -48.92
CA MET A 646 0.46 24.70 -49.97
C MET A 646 1.82 25.31 -49.67
N TRP A 647 2.11 25.67 -48.41
CA TRP A 647 3.42 26.18 -48.01
C TRP A 647 4.52 25.14 -48.15
N GLU A 648 4.25 23.89 -47.74
CA GLU A 648 5.16 22.76 -47.91
C GLU A 648 5.48 22.52 -49.39
N LEU A 649 4.46 22.45 -50.25
CA LEU A 649 4.63 22.24 -51.69
C LEU A 649 5.30 23.41 -52.42
N ALA A 650 5.21 24.63 -51.85
CA ALA A 650 5.92 25.80 -52.35
C ALA A 650 7.37 25.89 -51.87
N GLY A 651 7.80 25.01 -50.95
CA GLY A 651 9.17 24.98 -50.43
C GLY A 651 9.50 26.14 -49.50
N TRP A 652 8.51 26.67 -48.76
CA TRP A 652 8.74 27.78 -47.84
C TRP A 652 9.34 27.28 -46.50
N GLU A 653 10.63 27.53 -46.26
CA GLU A 653 11.35 27.03 -45.07
C GLU A 653 11.03 27.82 -43.79
N GLU A 654 10.74 29.13 -43.90
CA GLU A 654 10.43 30.02 -42.76
C GLU A 654 8.94 30.07 -42.40
N THR A 655 8.25 28.92 -42.41
CA THR A 655 6.80 28.89 -42.16
C THR A 655 6.43 29.05 -40.68
N PRO A 656 5.37 29.80 -40.35
CA PRO A 656 4.81 29.83 -39.01
C PRO A 656 4.30 28.45 -38.56
N VAL A 657 4.45 28.14 -37.26
CA VAL A 657 3.99 26.88 -36.64
C VAL A 657 2.45 26.70 -36.68
N SER A 658 1.70 27.78 -36.97
CA SER A 658 0.24 27.74 -37.09
C SER A 658 -0.28 28.78 -38.07
N VAL A 659 -1.47 28.53 -38.63
CA VAL A 659 -2.11 29.41 -39.61
C VAL A 659 -3.60 29.57 -39.32
N GLN A 660 -4.14 30.77 -39.57
CA GLN A 660 -5.56 31.03 -39.63
C GLN A 660 -6.07 30.74 -41.04
N GLY A 661 -6.24 29.46 -41.36
CA GLY A 661 -6.63 28.98 -42.68
C GLY A 661 -7.89 29.64 -43.26
N PRO A 662 -9.00 29.82 -42.51
CA PRO A 662 -10.18 30.48 -43.05
C PRO A 662 -9.94 31.92 -43.54
N ALA A 663 -8.98 32.65 -42.96
CA ALA A 663 -8.65 34.01 -43.40
C ALA A 663 -7.89 34.06 -44.74
N ARG A 664 -7.48 32.90 -45.27
CA ARG A 664 -6.72 32.78 -46.53
C ARG A 664 -7.58 32.47 -47.74
N TRP A 665 -8.89 32.30 -47.56
CA TRP A 665 -9.80 31.93 -48.64
C TRP A 665 -10.89 32.97 -48.75
N THR A 666 -11.05 33.55 -49.93
CA THR A 666 -12.06 34.57 -50.22
C THR A 666 -13.12 34.05 -51.18
N ALA A 667 -14.39 34.27 -50.85
CA ALA A 667 -15.50 34.13 -51.80
C ALA A 667 -15.67 35.47 -52.54
N ASP A 668 -15.68 35.43 -53.87
CA ASP A 668 -15.88 36.59 -54.75
C ASP A 668 -14.92 37.78 -54.55
N GLY A 669 -13.73 37.54 -53.97
CA GLY A 669 -12.65 38.52 -53.82
C GLY A 669 -12.95 39.69 -52.86
N LYS A 670 -14.04 39.62 -52.09
CA LYS A 670 -14.46 40.71 -51.17
C LYS A 670 -14.17 40.41 -49.72
N LEU A 671 -14.61 39.26 -49.21
CA LEU A 671 -14.45 38.87 -47.80
C LEU A 671 -13.85 37.47 -47.72
N ASN A 672 -12.96 37.26 -46.76
CA ASN A 672 -12.48 35.93 -46.44
C ASN A 672 -13.47 35.17 -45.55
N LEU A 673 -13.32 33.85 -45.45
CA LEU A 673 -14.22 33.01 -44.66
C LEU A 673 -14.27 33.42 -43.17
N TYR A 674 -13.17 33.95 -42.62
CA TYR A 674 -13.15 34.44 -41.24
C TYR A 674 -13.98 35.72 -41.06
N ASP A 675 -13.85 36.66 -41.98
CA ASP A 675 -14.60 37.91 -41.94
C ASP A 675 -16.09 37.67 -42.17
N LEU A 676 -16.45 36.78 -43.10
CA LEU A 676 -17.84 36.36 -43.32
C LEU A 676 -18.50 35.78 -42.06
N ALA A 677 -17.78 34.93 -41.32
CA ALA A 677 -18.31 34.38 -40.07
C ALA A 677 -18.39 35.44 -38.96
N THR A 678 -17.47 36.40 -38.95
CA THR A 678 -17.42 37.48 -37.96
C THR A 678 -18.55 38.48 -38.17
N GLU A 679 -18.83 38.85 -39.42
CA GLU A 679 -19.93 39.72 -39.80
C GLU A 679 -21.29 39.10 -39.44
N TRP A 680 -21.48 37.81 -39.74
CA TRP A 680 -22.70 37.09 -39.36
C TRP A 680 -22.87 36.96 -37.84
N LEU A 681 -21.80 36.66 -37.10
CA LEU A 681 -21.88 36.64 -35.63
C LEU A 681 -22.13 38.03 -35.05
N GLY A 682 -21.67 39.09 -35.71
CA GLY A 682 -21.95 40.48 -35.35
C GLY A 682 -23.43 40.80 -35.49
N SER A 683 -24.03 40.47 -36.64
CA SER A 683 -25.45 40.75 -36.90
C SER A 683 -26.41 39.95 -36.03
N GLN A 684 -26.02 38.77 -35.53
CA GLN A 684 -26.82 37.99 -34.58
C GLN A 684 -26.78 38.52 -33.13
N ASN A 685 -25.82 39.38 -32.77
CA ASN A 685 -25.74 39.97 -31.42
C ASN A 685 -26.42 41.35 -31.32
N ASP A 686 -26.86 41.94 -32.43
CA ASP A 686 -27.59 43.21 -32.45
C ASP A 686 -29.13 43.03 -32.39
N ASP A 687 -29.61 41.79 -32.53
CA ASP A 687 -31.04 41.39 -32.44
C ASP A 687 -31.43 40.70 -31.10
N ASP A 688 -30.51 40.63 -30.13
CA ASP A 688 -30.69 40.15 -28.74
C ASP A 688 -30.44 41.31 -27.75
#